data_AF-A0A2D8C770-F1
#
_entry.id   AF-A0A2D8C770-F1
#
_cell.length_a   1.000
_cell.length_b   1.000
_cell.length_c   1.000
_cell.angle_alpha   90.00
_cell.angle_beta   90.00
_cell.angle_gamma   90.00
#
_symmetry.space_group_name_H-M   'P 1'
#
loop_
_entity.id
_entity.type
_entity.pdbx_description
1 polymer ?
#
loop_
_entity_poly.entity_id
_entity_poly.type
_entity_poly.pdbx_seq_one_letter_code
_entity_poly.pdbx_strand_id
1 'polypeptide(L)'
;MKQFYLSRLIGLICLLVFPLTTFGQTRGSTSSVQQNLRFQEEFNNVNLDPNPNVGGGSRVTFTHEFSSGPQSRSIGSSAAQRILSQAGISIPSAIIDLASGAGDFSCSSINPSFSAEATIKAGGFYQIHSVGTSDIGIDYPVLVSVEFPEANTFACGETIHIKTSYEILESQNPNKLQVSPPFFNQELGPLLDDYSFSTRIGLSATAAIGVSTPLGSVCETIVSFNEGKTFTLLEGSLPSLPPLINFCEDAFGQNSNESRLLNCRWSSVEPILNIGQRFLNDYNRRNGSDLKAATFQGDNQVTISFPDFPEGTPVTLPEIEGVFKNSLASELNFEALNGGRKLKVAGTKSAISRLSYDITSFLDYAGIKTSASLGSGLGSIDAGDVSPTLTIDQEMAFEFDPKVNLVVNLGQAMSFTVYNGDGSISYTSSGNSVQLLAGQYIEAQFPDISTPVPVTGNSFINGDFNSQSSQTVFESTQIRFGEVKVAGVVDFTLIDEETPKVEVDKKKILDHSFNLQGTQILDLPGFLLDPENPVIEVKDVITKDILNIGGGQRQVVYEITLSNEGDVLLSEVQSTFDLSESFQDASNFFVNCISSNGLIVNSEFDGEIDKNLLANGNQIGVGDSFTIEVLVIITPEIASISESGCFETVEYDVFAKATGVSPIGTFVENNFNQCTQEITGPDIINTVDLGAEVIDELSDFSIYGFEQVYFSKNFSESQGSVGSAGDMIFENVSLQGGAPVTIVGDIYVANELILRGESRVVFDYMQLGKEVDSQKKSALLPLGAISRESDCVVSFDQPILEVPDNNSKEKIQLKKGNSLDLAPGTYRSIDMLEGTILNLESGVYNFDSWKISGKNTTINFDVSNGPILIQVRKWLPHADQQYLAGSDGAQSMVSIHYSGNEPVRFKNTFFQGNILAPFASVDFAENSVLEGTLYANKVQFTDGSTFIGPKYLAPLNASPECQPLDEAARKLEEEVQEVATELDRKDEQIRMYPNPTSNILTIDGIHPEILPAQVYIYDSNFRLVKSLIATSTDVQFAMQDLANGLYFIRVGDLGTLHRIIKN
;
A
#
# COMPACT_ATOMS: atom_id res chain seq x y z
N MET A 1 -6.97 38.75 51.35
CA MET A 1 -7.00 40.22 51.20
C MET A 1 -5.82 40.63 50.31
N LYS A 2 -6.04 41.00 49.03
CA LYS A 2 -5.02 41.38 48.00
C LYS A 2 -3.94 40.29 47.73
N GLN A 3 -3.70 39.72 46.54
CA GLN A 3 -3.77 40.14 45.12
C GLN A 3 -2.60 41.04 44.65
N PHE A 4 -2.15 40.77 43.40
CA PHE A 4 -1.04 41.31 42.58
C PHE A 4 0.25 40.46 42.62
N TYR A 5 0.56 39.67 41.57
CA TYR A 5 1.12 40.02 40.22
C TYR A 5 2.62 40.37 40.31
N LEU A 6 3.53 39.96 39.41
CA LEU A 6 3.51 39.36 38.05
C LEU A 6 4.58 38.20 38.03
N SER A 7 4.97 37.45 36.98
CA SER A 7 4.81 37.53 35.52
C SER A 7 4.78 36.13 34.83
N ARG A 8 5.73 35.81 33.91
CA ARG A 8 5.87 34.58 33.08
C ARG A 8 7.32 34.43 32.58
N LEU A 9 7.62 33.23 32.04
CA LEU A 9 8.63 32.92 31.00
C LEU A 9 10.10 32.72 31.42
N ILE A 10 10.50 31.46 31.59
CA ILE A 10 11.45 30.71 30.73
C ILE A 10 11.30 29.22 31.06
N GLY A 11 11.28 28.36 30.04
CA GLY A 11 11.25 26.88 30.18
C GLY A 11 12.56 26.25 29.69
N LEU A 12 12.55 24.92 29.47
CA LEU A 12 13.71 24.03 29.19
C LEU A 12 14.62 23.83 30.43
N ILE A 13 15.14 22.65 30.76
CA ILE A 13 14.98 21.26 30.25
C ILE A 13 14.98 20.31 31.46
N CYS A 14 14.11 19.30 31.45
CA CYS A 14 14.36 17.91 31.92
C CYS A 14 13.05 17.10 31.90
N LEU A 15 12.52 16.85 30.70
CA LEU A 15 11.55 15.77 30.49
C LEU A 15 12.33 14.54 30.01
N LEU A 16 12.14 13.41 30.69
CA LEU A 16 12.63 12.11 30.23
C LEU A 16 11.76 11.67 29.05
N VAL A 17 12.21 11.99 27.83
CA VAL A 17 11.59 11.48 26.61
C VAL A 17 12.01 10.02 26.43
N PHE A 18 11.15 9.10 26.87
CA PHE A 18 11.09 7.79 26.22
C PHE A 18 10.56 7.99 24.80
N PRO A 19 11.27 7.58 23.75
CA PRO A 19 10.78 7.67 22.38
C PRO A 19 9.79 6.53 22.12
N LEU A 20 8.58 6.66 22.67
CA LEU A 20 7.41 5.96 22.16
C LEU A 20 7.09 6.54 20.78
N THR A 21 7.70 5.96 19.74
CA THR A 21 7.36 6.24 18.34
C THR A 21 6.08 5.51 17.98
N THR A 22 4.96 5.90 18.59
CA THR A 22 3.63 5.54 18.13
C THR A 22 3.37 6.28 16.81
N PHE A 23 3.63 5.59 15.70
CA PHE A 23 3.24 6.03 14.36
C PHE A 23 1.71 5.88 14.22
N GLY A 24 0.97 6.79 14.87
CA GLY A 24 -0.47 6.89 14.67
C GLY A 24 -0.78 7.24 13.21
N GLN A 25 -1.47 6.36 12.50
CA GLN A 25 -1.97 6.62 11.16
C GLN A 25 -2.79 7.91 11.17
N THR A 26 -2.48 8.81 10.25
CA THR A 26 -3.10 10.14 10.17
C THR A 26 -4.01 10.19 8.96
N ARG A 27 -5.26 10.64 9.15
CA ARG A 27 -6.25 10.71 8.07
C ARG A 27 -5.73 11.49 6.87
N GLY A 28 -5.80 10.90 5.67
CA GLY A 28 -5.31 11.50 4.43
C GLY A 28 -3.78 11.49 4.24
N SER A 29 -3.00 10.77 5.06
CA SER A 29 -1.60 10.47 4.75
C SER A 29 -1.49 9.68 3.43
N THR A 30 -0.45 9.97 2.64
CA THR A 30 -0.29 9.48 1.26
C THR A 30 0.98 8.67 1.06
N SER A 31 0.84 7.51 0.42
CA SER A 31 1.95 6.78 -0.20
C SER A 31 2.22 7.30 -1.62
N SER A 32 3.38 6.95 -2.17
CA SER A 32 3.68 7.20 -3.59
C SER A 32 4.51 6.09 -4.23
N VAL A 33 4.30 5.87 -5.52
CA VAL A 33 5.02 4.90 -6.33
C VAL A 33 5.48 5.56 -7.63
N GLN A 34 6.66 5.16 -8.12
CA GLN A 34 7.30 5.77 -9.29
C GLN A 34 7.70 4.70 -10.32
N GLN A 35 7.60 5.04 -11.60
CA GLN A 35 7.97 4.17 -12.71
C GLN A 35 8.61 4.97 -13.84
N ASN A 36 9.73 4.46 -14.36
CA ASN A 36 10.32 4.92 -15.61
C ASN A 36 9.54 4.33 -16.79
N LEU A 37 8.91 5.17 -17.59
CA LEU A 37 8.28 4.82 -18.87
C LEU A 37 9.15 5.37 -20.00
N ARG A 38 9.33 4.61 -21.08
CA ARG A 38 10.11 5.04 -22.24
C ARG A 38 9.35 4.71 -23.52
N PHE A 39 8.65 5.71 -24.04
CA PHE A 39 7.90 5.57 -25.28
C PHE A 39 8.89 5.58 -26.46
N GLN A 40 8.91 4.50 -27.24
CA GLN A 40 9.78 4.31 -28.40
C GLN A 40 8.92 3.96 -29.61
N GLU A 41 8.65 4.95 -30.46
CA GLU A 41 7.76 4.85 -31.62
C GLU A 41 8.52 5.18 -32.92
N GLU A 42 8.26 4.42 -33.98
CA GLU A 42 8.91 4.58 -35.30
C GLU A 42 7.85 4.63 -36.41
N PHE A 43 7.45 5.85 -36.79
CA PHE A 43 6.46 6.08 -37.85
C PHE A 43 7.17 6.14 -39.20
N ASN A 44 6.95 5.13 -40.04
CA ASN A 44 7.62 4.99 -41.33
C ASN A 44 6.71 5.45 -42.48
N ASN A 45 7.27 6.12 -43.50
CA ASN A 45 6.56 6.60 -44.70
C ASN A 45 5.36 7.54 -44.39
N VAL A 46 5.50 8.43 -43.40
CA VAL A 46 4.48 9.41 -43.04
C VAL A 46 4.32 10.46 -44.13
N ASN A 47 3.10 10.69 -44.61
CA ASN A 47 2.81 11.88 -45.40
C ASN A 47 2.62 13.08 -44.46
N LEU A 48 3.56 14.03 -44.50
CA LEU A 48 3.54 15.19 -43.59
C LEU A 48 2.45 16.22 -43.88
N ASP A 49 1.94 16.28 -45.12
CA ASP A 49 0.89 17.22 -45.52
C ASP A 49 -0.01 16.55 -46.59
N PRO A 50 -1.33 16.40 -46.36
CA PRO A 50 -2.25 15.83 -47.35
C PRO A 50 -2.58 16.79 -48.51
N ASN A 51 -2.26 18.09 -48.40
CA ASN A 51 -2.54 19.11 -49.41
C ASN A 51 -1.32 20.05 -49.63
N PRO A 52 -0.12 19.52 -49.92
CA PRO A 52 1.09 20.31 -50.03
C PRO A 52 1.02 21.28 -51.22
N ASN A 53 1.70 22.42 -51.12
CA ASN A 53 1.71 23.39 -52.20
C ASN A 53 2.62 22.94 -53.35
N VAL A 54 2.04 22.22 -54.32
CA VAL A 54 2.72 21.61 -55.47
C VAL A 54 2.02 21.97 -56.79
N GLY A 55 2.59 21.54 -57.92
CA GLY A 55 2.13 21.90 -59.26
C GLY A 55 2.15 23.41 -59.47
N GLY A 56 1.09 23.94 -60.09
CA GLY A 56 0.99 25.37 -60.43
C GLY A 56 1.07 26.33 -59.23
N GLY A 57 0.73 25.91 -58.01
CA GLY A 57 0.84 26.73 -56.80
C GLY A 57 2.27 26.91 -56.28
N SER A 58 3.15 25.96 -56.60
CA SER A 58 4.58 26.01 -56.29
C SER A 58 5.41 26.76 -57.34
N ARG A 59 4.83 27.05 -58.52
CA ARG A 59 5.58 27.53 -59.67
C ARG A 59 6.09 28.95 -59.44
N VAL A 60 7.41 29.12 -59.54
CA VAL A 60 8.09 30.43 -59.53
C VAL A 60 8.67 30.68 -60.91
N THR A 61 8.54 31.90 -61.42
CA THR A 61 9.02 32.31 -62.75
C THR A 61 9.73 33.65 -62.64
N PHE A 62 10.92 33.78 -63.24
CA PHE A 62 11.70 35.01 -63.29
C PHE A 62 12.19 35.26 -64.71
N THR A 63 12.22 36.53 -65.13
CA THR A 63 12.72 36.98 -66.43
C THR A 63 13.25 38.40 -66.30
N HIS A 64 14.48 38.62 -66.77
CA HIS A 64 15.09 39.94 -66.86
C HIS A 64 15.15 40.40 -68.33
N GLU A 65 14.68 41.62 -68.57
CA GLU A 65 14.69 42.29 -69.88
C GLU A 65 15.99 43.08 -70.03
N PHE A 66 16.88 42.58 -70.88
CA PHE A 66 18.11 43.26 -71.26
C PHE A 66 17.91 43.85 -72.66
N SER A 67 18.20 45.15 -72.82
CA SER A 67 17.99 45.84 -74.09
C SER A 67 19.03 46.92 -74.36
N SER A 68 19.56 46.94 -75.58
CA SER A 68 20.49 47.94 -76.09
C SER A 68 19.81 48.77 -77.18
N GLY A 69 19.60 50.06 -76.91
CA GLY A 69 19.14 51.00 -77.93
C GLY A 69 20.17 51.14 -79.07
N PRO A 70 19.79 51.53 -80.30
CA PRO A 70 20.64 51.44 -81.48
C PRO A 70 22.03 52.09 -81.35
N GLN A 71 23.07 51.27 -81.24
CA GLN A 71 24.46 51.71 -81.10
C GLN A 71 25.10 51.97 -82.47
N SER A 72 25.52 53.20 -82.73
CA SER A 72 26.25 53.56 -83.95
C SER A 72 27.76 53.69 -83.69
N ARG A 73 28.57 53.14 -84.60
CA ARG A 73 30.04 53.18 -84.56
C ARG A 73 30.60 53.45 -85.96
N SER A 74 31.86 53.87 -86.07
CA SER A 74 32.53 53.99 -87.36
C SER A 74 33.25 52.69 -87.71
N ILE A 75 32.92 52.11 -88.87
CA ILE A 75 33.54 50.87 -89.38
C ILE A 75 34.51 51.11 -90.56
N GLY A 76 34.69 52.35 -91.00
CA GLY A 76 35.50 52.68 -92.18
C GLY A 76 34.88 52.23 -93.52
N SER A 77 35.17 53.01 -94.57
CA SER A 77 34.62 52.80 -95.92
C SER A 77 35.01 51.44 -96.50
N SER A 78 36.28 51.06 -96.39
CA SER A 78 36.84 49.84 -96.99
C SER A 78 36.38 48.54 -96.30
N ALA A 79 35.93 48.59 -95.04
CA ALA A 79 35.33 47.42 -94.39
C ALA A 79 33.85 47.29 -94.75
N ALA A 80 33.09 48.37 -94.66
CA ALA A 80 31.70 48.42 -95.11
C ALA A 80 31.56 47.93 -96.56
N GLN A 81 32.40 48.44 -97.47
CA GLN A 81 32.48 48.01 -98.87
C GLN A 81 32.69 46.49 -99.00
N ARG A 82 33.69 45.93 -98.32
CA ARG A 82 34.01 44.50 -98.41
C ARG A 82 32.85 43.64 -97.91
N ILE A 83 32.25 43.98 -96.77
CA ILE A 83 31.13 43.23 -96.17
C ILE A 83 29.88 43.30 -97.05
N LEU A 84 29.54 44.48 -97.59
CA LEU A 84 28.42 44.64 -98.52
C LEU A 84 28.64 43.83 -99.81
N SER A 85 29.86 43.79 -100.34
CA SER A 85 30.16 42.98 -101.53
C SER A 85 30.09 41.47 -101.29
N GLN A 86 30.51 41.00 -100.10
CA GLN A 86 30.33 39.60 -99.68
C GLN A 86 28.85 39.26 -99.44
N ALA A 87 28.06 40.23 -98.96
CA ALA A 87 26.61 40.12 -98.85
C ALA A 87 25.85 40.20 -100.20
N GLY A 88 26.57 40.20 -101.34
CA GLY A 88 25.99 40.15 -102.69
C GLY A 88 25.56 41.50 -103.26
N ILE A 89 25.83 42.62 -102.57
CA ILE A 89 25.48 43.96 -103.05
C ILE A 89 26.56 44.42 -104.05
N SER A 90 26.15 44.72 -105.28
CA SER A 90 27.06 45.17 -106.34
C SER A 90 27.45 46.63 -106.15
N ILE A 91 28.74 46.88 -105.88
CA ILE A 91 29.28 48.22 -105.61
C ILE A 91 29.96 48.74 -106.90
N PRO A 92 29.60 49.93 -107.42
CA PRO A 92 30.23 50.52 -108.60
C PRO A 92 31.73 50.75 -108.40
N SER A 93 32.55 50.51 -109.44
CA SER A 93 34.02 50.56 -109.35
C SER A 93 34.55 51.89 -108.80
N ALA A 94 34.01 53.03 -109.24
CA ALA A 94 34.44 54.34 -108.71
C ALA A 94 34.15 54.53 -107.19
N ILE A 95 33.22 53.76 -106.61
CA ILE A 95 33.00 53.73 -105.14
C ILE A 95 34.01 52.80 -104.45
N ILE A 96 34.45 51.72 -105.11
CA ILE A 96 35.55 50.85 -104.64
C ILE A 96 36.87 51.62 -104.63
N ASP A 97 37.13 52.38 -105.68
CA ASP A 97 38.31 53.23 -105.82
C ASP A 97 38.31 54.34 -104.75
N LEU A 98 37.16 55.01 -104.54
CA LEU A 98 36.96 55.99 -103.46
C LEU A 98 37.09 55.37 -102.05
N ALA A 99 36.59 54.15 -101.84
CA ALA A 99 36.66 53.44 -100.55
C ALA A 99 38.06 52.91 -100.21
N SER A 100 38.93 52.74 -101.21
CA SER A 100 40.32 52.31 -101.05
C SER A 100 41.34 53.45 -101.11
N GLY A 101 40.89 54.69 -101.36
CA GLY A 101 41.77 55.86 -101.52
C GLY A 101 42.54 55.88 -102.85
N ALA A 102 42.11 55.10 -103.84
CA ALA A 102 42.80 54.86 -105.10
C ALA A 102 42.16 55.65 -106.25
N GLY A 103 42.21 56.98 -106.22
CA GLY A 103 41.75 57.81 -107.34
C GLY A 103 41.80 59.30 -107.06
N ASP A 104 41.88 60.11 -108.11
CA ASP A 104 42.01 61.58 -108.04
C ASP A 104 40.61 62.24 -107.91
N PHE A 105 39.93 61.89 -106.81
CA PHE A 105 38.55 62.29 -106.53
C PHE A 105 38.49 63.59 -105.73
N SER A 106 37.63 64.53 -106.17
CA SER A 106 37.45 65.83 -105.51
C SER A 106 35.97 66.13 -105.29
N CYS A 107 35.66 66.85 -104.19
CA CYS A 107 34.30 67.02 -103.67
C CYS A 107 33.54 65.73 -103.31
N SER A 108 34.20 64.57 -103.34
CA SER A 108 33.57 63.28 -103.06
C SER A 108 33.30 63.09 -101.58
N SER A 109 32.26 62.31 -101.26
CA SER A 109 31.93 61.93 -99.88
C SER A 109 31.76 60.41 -99.76
N ILE A 110 32.17 59.85 -98.63
CA ILE A 110 31.98 58.43 -98.35
C ILE A 110 31.76 58.19 -96.85
N ASN A 111 30.52 57.84 -96.52
CA ASN A 111 30.00 57.72 -95.17
C ASN A 111 29.61 56.26 -94.93
N PRO A 112 30.50 55.43 -94.34
CA PRO A 112 30.08 54.13 -93.82
C PRO A 112 29.09 54.35 -92.67
N SER A 113 27.99 53.59 -92.67
CA SER A 113 27.03 53.55 -91.57
C SER A 113 27.07 52.18 -90.91
N PHE A 114 27.02 52.19 -89.58
CA PHE A 114 26.83 51.00 -88.76
C PHE A 114 25.84 51.34 -87.66
N SER A 115 24.85 50.49 -87.46
CA SER A 115 23.97 50.50 -86.30
C SER A 115 23.70 49.07 -85.85
N ALA A 116 23.73 48.80 -84.55
CA ALA A 116 23.40 47.50 -83.98
C ALA A 116 22.49 47.67 -82.76
N GLU A 117 21.52 46.77 -82.61
CA GLU A 117 20.50 46.77 -81.56
C GLU A 117 20.21 45.33 -81.15
N ALA A 118 20.08 45.08 -79.85
CA ALA A 118 19.79 43.77 -79.30
C ALA A 118 18.88 43.87 -78.09
N THR A 119 17.89 42.99 -78.01
CA THR A 119 16.96 42.84 -76.88
C THR A 119 16.75 41.36 -76.59
N ILE A 120 16.60 40.99 -75.32
CA ILE A 120 16.37 39.63 -74.87
C ILE A 120 15.70 39.63 -73.50
N LYS A 121 14.67 38.80 -73.31
CA LYS A 121 14.10 38.48 -72.00
C LYS A 121 14.57 37.10 -71.59
N ALA A 122 15.55 37.05 -70.70
CA ALA A 122 16.20 35.82 -70.25
C ALA A 122 15.86 35.53 -68.78
N GLY A 123 15.72 34.26 -68.44
CA GLY A 123 15.45 33.81 -67.07
C GLY A 123 15.00 32.37 -67.06
N GLY A 124 14.17 32.00 -66.08
CA GLY A 124 13.78 30.61 -65.86
C GLY A 124 12.55 30.42 -65.00
N PHE A 125 12.23 29.15 -64.79
CA PHE A 125 11.17 28.72 -63.89
C PHE A 125 11.60 27.56 -63.00
N TYR A 126 10.89 27.47 -61.89
CA TYR A 126 10.98 26.41 -60.90
C TYR A 126 9.58 25.89 -60.57
N GLN A 127 9.43 24.58 -60.35
CA GLN A 127 8.17 23.98 -59.91
C GLN A 127 8.41 22.70 -59.11
N ILE A 128 7.66 22.50 -58.04
CA ILE A 128 7.58 21.23 -57.31
C ILE A 128 6.39 20.43 -57.86
N HIS A 129 6.60 19.20 -58.29
CA HIS A 129 5.55 18.32 -58.80
C HIS A 129 4.90 17.46 -57.71
N SER A 130 5.67 16.99 -56.73
CA SER A 130 5.14 16.32 -55.53
C SER A 130 6.13 16.40 -54.37
N VAL A 131 5.70 15.96 -53.19
CA VAL A 131 6.53 15.77 -52.00
C VAL A 131 6.64 14.26 -51.72
N GLY A 132 7.80 13.81 -51.25
CA GLY A 132 8.02 12.47 -50.71
C GLY A 132 7.46 12.31 -49.29
N THR A 133 7.64 11.13 -48.71
CA THR A 133 7.28 10.83 -47.31
C THR A 133 8.44 11.11 -46.35
N SER A 134 8.14 11.14 -45.05
CA SER A 134 9.12 11.25 -43.97
C SER A 134 8.98 10.10 -42.98
N ASP A 135 10.10 9.66 -42.43
CA ASP A 135 10.11 8.80 -41.24
C ASP A 135 10.23 9.68 -39.98
N ILE A 136 9.55 9.32 -38.90
CA ILE A 136 9.52 10.05 -37.62
C ILE A 136 9.79 9.05 -36.49
N GLY A 137 10.94 9.20 -35.83
CA GLY A 137 11.32 8.43 -34.63
C GLY A 137 11.10 9.24 -33.36
N ILE A 138 10.57 8.62 -32.31
CA ILE A 138 10.27 9.27 -31.02
C ILE A 138 10.78 8.40 -29.88
N ASP A 139 11.76 8.90 -29.10
CA ASP A 139 12.33 8.22 -27.93
C ASP A 139 12.11 9.07 -26.66
N TYR A 140 10.93 8.95 -26.04
CA TYR A 140 10.47 9.86 -24.98
C TYR A 140 10.44 9.19 -23.59
N PRO A 141 11.58 9.13 -22.87
CA PRO A 141 11.59 8.69 -21.47
C PRO A 141 10.99 9.75 -20.53
N VAL A 142 10.16 9.28 -19.61
CA VAL A 142 9.53 10.03 -18.52
C VAL A 142 9.53 9.21 -17.22
N LEU A 143 9.67 9.87 -16.09
CA LEU A 143 9.43 9.30 -14.76
C LEU A 143 8.01 9.68 -14.34
N VAL A 144 7.09 8.73 -14.30
CA VAL A 144 5.73 8.95 -13.77
C VAL A 144 5.72 8.63 -12.27
N SER A 145 5.13 9.51 -11.48
CA SER A 145 4.86 9.29 -10.05
C SER A 145 3.36 9.32 -9.80
N VAL A 146 2.85 8.35 -9.06
CA VAL A 146 1.47 8.30 -8.57
C VAL A 146 1.49 8.40 -7.05
N GLU A 147 0.72 9.34 -6.54
CA GLU A 147 0.54 9.68 -5.12
C GLU A 147 -0.91 9.31 -4.77
N PHE A 148 -1.10 8.50 -3.74
CA PHE A 148 -2.37 7.86 -3.39
C PHE A 148 -2.48 7.72 -1.87
N PRO A 149 -3.67 7.48 -1.29
CA PRO A 149 -3.79 7.27 0.16
C PRO A 149 -2.90 6.11 0.62
N GLU A 150 -2.20 6.31 1.72
CA GLU A 150 -1.52 5.22 2.43
C GLU A 150 -2.55 4.25 3.02
N ALA A 151 -2.14 3.00 3.28
CA ALA A 151 -3.02 2.00 3.84
C ALA A 151 -3.57 2.46 5.20
N ASN A 152 -4.90 2.34 5.36
CA ASN A 152 -5.64 2.59 6.58
C ASN A 152 -5.60 4.08 7.01
N THR A 153 -5.48 5.00 6.04
CA THR A 153 -5.54 6.46 6.28
C THR A 153 -6.83 7.11 5.79
N PHE A 154 -7.77 6.31 5.28
CA PHE A 154 -9.11 6.70 4.85
C PHE A 154 -10.11 5.60 5.21
N ALA A 155 -11.38 5.96 5.38
CA ALA A 155 -12.46 5.02 5.65
C ALA A 155 -13.08 4.48 4.35
N CYS A 156 -13.75 3.33 4.46
CA CYS A 156 -14.75 2.93 3.47
C CYS A 156 -15.81 4.03 3.30
N GLY A 157 -16.29 4.25 2.06
CA GLY A 157 -17.17 5.37 1.76
C GLY A 157 -16.53 6.77 1.83
N GLU A 158 -15.20 6.90 1.97
CA GLU A 158 -14.51 8.20 1.91
C GLU A 158 -14.11 8.58 0.47
N THR A 159 -14.04 9.89 0.19
CA THR A 159 -13.52 10.38 -1.10
C THR A 159 -11.99 10.38 -1.07
N ILE A 160 -11.38 9.45 -1.80
CA ILE A 160 -9.93 9.31 -1.94
C ILE A 160 -9.37 10.22 -3.05
N HIS A 161 -8.12 10.66 -2.88
CA HIS A 161 -7.41 11.52 -3.82
C HIS A 161 -6.21 10.77 -4.42
N ILE A 162 -6.20 10.56 -5.73
CA ILE A 162 -5.11 9.90 -6.48
C ILE A 162 -4.50 10.90 -7.47
N LYS A 163 -3.27 11.31 -7.23
CA LYS A 163 -2.59 12.40 -7.95
C LYS A 163 -1.45 11.87 -8.79
N THR A 164 -1.41 12.25 -10.06
CA THR A 164 -0.34 11.88 -10.98
C THR A 164 0.58 13.06 -11.24
N SER A 165 1.87 12.79 -11.41
CA SER A 165 2.85 13.76 -11.87
C SER A 165 3.90 13.08 -12.75
N TYR A 166 4.63 13.86 -13.55
CA TYR A 166 5.70 13.31 -14.37
C TYR A 166 6.86 14.29 -14.57
N GLU A 167 8.07 13.73 -14.64
CA GLU A 167 9.29 14.41 -15.06
C GLU A 167 9.75 13.88 -16.42
N ILE A 168 10.27 14.76 -17.28
CA ILE A 168 10.79 14.37 -18.60
C ILE A 168 12.29 14.11 -18.47
N LEU A 169 12.63 12.83 -18.40
CA LEU A 169 14.02 12.38 -18.32
C LEU A 169 14.77 12.74 -19.60
N GLU A 170 16.06 13.02 -19.45
CA GLU A 170 16.97 13.34 -20.57
C GLU A 170 16.44 14.45 -21.50
N SER A 171 15.79 15.49 -20.98
CA SER A 171 15.01 16.47 -21.78
C SER A 171 15.72 17.04 -23.02
N GLN A 172 17.05 17.15 -23.02
CA GLN A 172 17.88 17.67 -24.12
C GLN A 172 18.43 16.59 -25.09
N ASN A 173 18.07 15.31 -24.94
CA ASN A 173 18.55 14.22 -25.79
C ASN A 173 17.97 14.36 -27.22
N PRO A 174 18.79 14.50 -28.28
CA PRO A 174 18.32 14.72 -29.64
C PRO A 174 17.57 13.54 -30.26
N ASN A 175 17.61 12.35 -29.64
CA ASN A 175 16.84 11.20 -30.10
C ASN A 175 15.34 11.30 -29.74
N LYS A 176 14.95 12.22 -28.85
CA LYS A 176 13.55 12.40 -28.42
C LYS A 176 12.59 12.68 -29.57
N LEU A 177 13.06 13.35 -30.62
CA LEU A 177 12.37 13.47 -31.89
C LEU A 177 13.40 13.45 -33.01
N GLN A 178 13.27 12.50 -33.93
CA GLN A 178 14.01 12.44 -35.18
C GLN A 178 13.01 12.54 -36.35
N VAL A 179 13.36 13.28 -37.40
CA VAL A 179 12.54 13.42 -38.61
C VAL A 179 13.43 13.34 -39.84
N SER A 180 13.11 12.45 -40.77
CA SER A 180 13.74 12.41 -42.09
C SER A 180 13.14 13.50 -42.98
N PRO A 181 13.92 14.45 -43.53
CA PRO A 181 13.40 15.44 -44.47
C PRO A 181 12.71 14.79 -45.68
N PRO A 182 11.49 15.21 -46.06
CA PRO A 182 10.87 14.70 -47.26
C PRO A 182 11.54 15.30 -48.50
N PHE A 183 11.75 14.49 -49.53
CA PHE A 183 12.28 15.01 -50.80
C PHE A 183 11.22 15.81 -51.57
N PHE A 184 11.62 16.92 -52.20
CA PHE A 184 10.76 17.70 -53.08
C PHE A 184 11.07 17.35 -54.55
N ASN A 185 10.12 16.77 -55.26
CA ASN A 185 10.26 16.41 -56.68
C ASN A 185 10.16 17.66 -57.55
N GLN A 186 11.22 18.01 -58.30
CA GLN A 186 11.46 19.36 -58.82
C GLN A 186 11.73 19.41 -60.32
N GLU A 187 11.04 20.30 -61.04
CA GLU A 187 11.27 20.63 -62.46
C GLU A 187 11.82 22.05 -62.57
N LEU A 188 12.95 22.19 -63.27
CA LEU A 188 13.61 23.46 -63.57
C LEU A 188 13.68 23.64 -65.08
N GLY A 189 13.48 24.86 -65.58
CA GLY A 189 13.56 25.15 -67.02
C GLY A 189 13.83 26.62 -67.34
N PRO A 190 14.12 26.93 -68.61
CA PRO A 190 14.45 28.28 -69.04
C PRO A 190 13.18 29.04 -69.43
N LEU A 191 13.25 30.37 -69.38
CA LEU A 191 12.29 31.28 -69.98
C LEU A 191 13.06 32.22 -70.90
N LEU A 192 12.68 32.24 -72.18
CA LEU A 192 13.25 33.09 -73.19
C LEU A 192 12.11 33.73 -74.01
N ASP A 193 12.11 35.05 -74.09
CA ASP A 193 11.21 35.84 -74.93
C ASP A 193 11.93 37.06 -75.53
N ASP A 194 11.30 37.77 -76.47
CA ASP A 194 11.80 39.00 -77.13
C ASP A 194 13.24 38.96 -77.71
N TYR A 195 13.82 37.75 -77.86
CA TYR A 195 15.17 37.54 -78.42
C TYR A 195 15.27 38.15 -79.82
N SER A 196 16.07 39.19 -79.94
CA SER A 196 16.32 39.90 -81.17
C SER A 196 17.74 40.47 -81.16
N PHE A 197 18.48 40.24 -82.24
CA PHE A 197 19.75 40.90 -82.49
C PHE A 197 19.84 41.24 -83.98
N SER A 198 19.96 42.53 -84.25
CA SER A 198 19.99 43.15 -85.58
C SER A 198 21.25 44.00 -85.69
N THR A 199 22.00 43.83 -86.78
CA THR A 199 23.06 44.77 -87.18
C THR A 199 22.83 45.23 -88.60
N ARG A 200 23.04 46.52 -88.86
CA ARG A 200 22.92 47.11 -90.19
C ARG A 200 24.21 47.79 -90.57
N ILE A 201 24.85 47.25 -91.60
CA ILE A 201 26.04 47.80 -92.25
C ILE A 201 25.61 48.47 -93.55
N GLY A 202 26.06 49.70 -93.78
CA GLY A 202 25.74 50.45 -94.98
C GLY A 202 26.88 51.35 -95.44
N LEU A 203 26.77 51.84 -96.66
CA LEU A 203 27.75 52.74 -97.27
C LEU A 203 27.04 53.76 -98.15
N SER A 204 27.04 55.01 -97.70
CA SER A 204 26.49 56.15 -98.44
C SER A 204 27.63 56.95 -99.05
N ALA A 205 27.79 56.89 -100.36
CA ALA A 205 28.96 57.38 -101.06
C ALA A 205 28.60 58.10 -102.37
N THR A 206 29.27 59.22 -102.62
CA THR A 206 29.15 60.00 -103.87
C THR A 206 30.54 60.25 -104.40
N ALA A 207 30.90 59.57 -105.50
CA ALA A 207 32.13 59.85 -106.23
C ALA A 207 31.89 60.96 -107.24
N ALA A 208 32.73 61.97 -107.19
CA ALA A 208 32.67 63.18 -108.00
C ALA A 208 34.09 63.61 -108.42
N ILE A 209 34.15 64.37 -109.50
CA ILE A 209 35.36 65.08 -109.96
C ILE A 209 35.02 66.56 -110.16
N GLY A 210 36.01 67.41 -109.90
CA GLY A 210 35.81 68.85 -109.86
C GLY A 210 37.10 69.63 -109.68
N VAL A 211 37.03 70.93 -109.96
CA VAL A 211 38.19 71.83 -109.88
C VAL A 211 37.96 72.81 -108.73
N SER A 212 38.90 72.85 -107.77
CA SER A 212 38.85 73.79 -106.66
C SER A 212 39.27 75.19 -107.15
N THR A 213 38.40 76.18 -106.98
CA THR A 213 38.71 77.59 -107.30
C THR A 213 38.59 78.47 -106.05
N PRO A 214 39.26 79.65 -106.00
CA PRO A 214 39.17 80.57 -104.87
C PRO A 214 37.76 81.13 -104.57
N LEU A 215 36.77 80.86 -105.42
CA LEU A 215 35.37 81.30 -105.27
C LEU A 215 34.40 80.13 -105.03
N GLY A 216 34.91 78.89 -104.95
CA GLY A 216 34.11 77.68 -104.77
C GLY A 216 34.57 76.52 -105.66
N SER A 217 34.16 75.31 -105.32
CA SER A 217 34.41 74.09 -106.08
C SER A 217 33.24 73.77 -107.01
N VAL A 218 33.50 73.61 -108.31
CA VAL A 218 32.53 73.05 -109.27
C VAL A 218 32.82 71.57 -109.42
N CYS A 219 31.81 70.73 -109.19
CA CYS A 219 31.95 69.28 -109.07
C CYS A 219 30.83 68.56 -109.80
N GLU A 220 31.15 67.51 -110.56
CA GLU A 220 30.20 66.65 -111.28
C GLU A 220 30.20 65.26 -110.64
N THR A 221 29.00 64.74 -110.33
CA THR A 221 28.84 63.41 -109.72
C THR A 221 28.96 62.34 -110.79
N ILE A 222 29.95 61.46 -110.65
CA ILE A 222 30.15 60.29 -111.51
C ILE A 222 29.16 59.19 -111.11
N VAL A 223 29.03 58.93 -109.81
CA VAL A 223 28.12 57.90 -109.27
C VAL A 223 27.78 58.17 -107.80
N SER A 224 26.53 57.89 -107.45
CA SER A 224 26.03 57.83 -106.07
C SER A 224 25.63 56.40 -105.71
N PHE A 225 25.91 55.98 -104.49
CA PHE A 225 25.62 54.67 -103.94
C PHE A 225 25.13 54.83 -102.50
N ASN A 226 24.04 54.17 -102.11
CA ASN A 226 23.45 54.31 -100.77
C ASN A 226 22.72 53.02 -100.37
N GLU A 227 23.48 51.93 -100.27
CA GLU A 227 22.96 50.60 -99.94
C GLU A 227 23.39 50.17 -98.53
N GLY A 228 22.63 49.23 -97.95
CA GLY A 228 22.98 48.64 -96.67
C GLY A 228 22.31 47.30 -96.41
N LYS A 229 23.10 46.35 -95.92
CA LYS A 229 22.68 45.01 -95.50
C LYS A 229 22.35 45.03 -94.01
N THR A 230 21.13 44.62 -93.66
CA THR A 230 20.84 44.15 -92.31
C THR A 230 21.17 42.66 -92.22
N PHE A 231 21.80 42.27 -91.11
CA PHE A 231 22.05 40.92 -90.67
C PHE A 231 21.27 40.72 -89.37
N THR A 232 20.43 39.70 -89.32
CA THR A 232 19.60 39.35 -88.17
C THR A 232 19.86 37.88 -87.85
N LEU A 233 20.02 37.54 -86.57
CA LEU A 233 20.26 36.15 -86.18
C LEU A 233 18.99 35.28 -86.30
N LEU A 234 17.84 35.85 -85.93
CA LEU A 234 16.57 35.13 -85.80
C LEU A 234 15.48 35.82 -86.64
N GLU A 235 14.90 35.09 -87.60
CA GLU A 235 13.82 35.55 -88.48
C GLU A 235 12.51 34.79 -88.17
N GLY A 236 11.87 35.07 -87.03
CA GLY A 236 10.63 34.40 -86.63
C GLY A 236 10.30 34.52 -85.14
N SER A 237 9.34 33.72 -84.69
CA SER A 237 9.04 33.52 -83.26
C SER A 237 9.90 32.41 -82.67
N LEU A 238 10.32 32.57 -81.41
CA LEU A 238 11.00 31.53 -80.64
C LEU A 238 10.13 30.26 -80.48
N PRO A 239 10.72 29.06 -80.44
CA PRO A 239 10.04 27.87 -79.97
C PRO A 239 9.91 27.88 -78.43
N SER A 240 8.87 27.24 -77.90
CA SER A 240 8.79 26.98 -76.46
C SER A 240 9.90 26.02 -76.04
N LEU A 241 10.83 26.47 -75.20
CA LEU A 241 11.92 25.63 -74.70
C LEU A 241 11.38 24.54 -73.74
N PRO A 242 11.87 23.29 -73.83
CA PRO A 242 11.56 22.25 -72.87
C PRO A 242 12.19 22.52 -71.49
N PRO A 243 11.78 21.84 -70.41
CA PRO A 243 12.48 21.89 -69.12
C PRO A 243 13.97 21.57 -69.28
N LEU A 244 14.82 22.17 -68.44
CA LEU A 244 16.25 21.85 -68.41
C LEU A 244 16.46 20.47 -67.80
N ILE A 245 15.87 20.27 -66.63
CA ILE A 245 16.21 19.17 -65.75
C ILE A 245 15.11 18.89 -64.72
N ASN A 246 14.99 17.62 -64.35
CA ASN A 246 14.04 17.10 -63.39
C ASN A 246 14.80 16.34 -62.29
N PHE A 247 14.48 16.59 -61.03
CA PHE A 247 15.00 15.85 -59.89
C PHE A 247 13.88 15.17 -59.12
N CYS A 248 14.02 13.87 -58.97
CA CYS A 248 13.16 13.03 -58.14
C CYS A 248 13.99 12.30 -57.09
N GLU A 249 13.33 11.81 -56.03
CA GLU A 249 13.97 11.14 -54.91
C GLU A 249 14.87 9.97 -55.32
N ASP A 250 14.47 9.21 -56.35
CA ASP A 250 15.25 8.14 -56.99
C ASP A 250 16.64 8.59 -57.50
N ALA A 251 16.85 9.87 -57.77
CA ALA A 251 18.14 10.43 -58.18
C ALA A 251 19.17 10.51 -57.03
N PHE A 252 18.76 10.17 -55.80
CA PHE A 252 19.60 10.16 -54.60
C PHE A 252 19.62 8.77 -53.95
N GLY A 253 20.41 8.63 -52.88
CA GLY A 253 20.57 7.38 -52.13
C GLY A 253 21.53 6.38 -52.74
N GLN A 254 21.80 5.33 -51.97
CA GLN A 254 22.77 4.30 -52.32
C GLN A 254 22.39 3.58 -53.62
N ASN A 255 23.35 3.46 -54.54
CA ASN A 255 23.19 2.95 -55.91
C ASN A 255 22.43 3.88 -56.89
N SER A 256 22.22 5.15 -56.55
CA SER A 256 21.81 6.15 -57.54
C SER A 256 22.81 6.27 -58.69
N ASN A 257 22.30 6.63 -59.87
CA ASN A 257 23.04 6.74 -61.11
C ASN A 257 22.23 7.51 -62.17
N GLU A 258 22.88 7.83 -63.29
CA GLU A 258 22.31 8.61 -64.40
C GLU A 258 20.96 8.05 -64.87
N SER A 259 20.77 6.73 -64.92
CA SER A 259 19.50 6.16 -65.39
C SER A 259 18.33 6.50 -64.48
N ARG A 260 18.53 6.60 -63.16
CA ARG A 260 17.47 7.01 -62.23
C ARG A 260 17.13 8.49 -62.39
N LEU A 261 18.15 9.36 -62.39
CA LEU A 261 17.99 10.79 -62.66
C LEU A 261 17.24 11.06 -63.97
N LEU A 262 17.60 10.36 -65.06
CA LEU A 262 16.96 10.51 -66.36
C LEU A 262 15.50 9.99 -66.40
N ASN A 263 15.07 9.18 -65.45
CA ASN A 263 13.70 8.69 -65.34
C ASN A 263 12.77 9.65 -64.59
N CYS A 264 13.30 10.67 -63.90
CA CYS A 264 12.50 11.72 -63.26
C CYS A 264 11.72 12.53 -64.32
N ARG A 265 10.43 12.25 -64.51
CA ARG A 265 9.59 12.87 -65.55
C ARG A 265 8.14 13.02 -65.11
N TRP A 266 7.60 14.24 -65.26
CA TRP A 266 6.18 14.55 -64.96
C TRP A 266 5.41 15.11 -66.15
N SER A 267 6.07 15.34 -67.29
CA SER A 267 5.44 15.72 -68.56
C SER A 267 5.88 14.79 -69.70
N SER A 268 5.17 14.85 -70.83
CA SER A 268 5.56 14.17 -72.06
C SER A 268 6.69 14.87 -72.83
N VAL A 269 7.11 16.05 -72.37
CA VAL A 269 8.23 16.81 -72.93
C VAL A 269 9.50 16.35 -72.24
N GLU A 270 10.53 16.03 -73.02
CA GLU A 270 11.76 15.47 -72.53
C GLU A 270 12.76 16.57 -72.12
N PRO A 271 13.26 16.58 -70.86
CA PRO A 271 14.19 17.61 -70.40
C PRO A 271 15.51 17.66 -71.18
N ILE A 272 16.12 18.84 -71.28
CA ILE A 272 17.37 19.05 -72.06
C ILE A 272 18.50 18.12 -71.58
N LEU A 273 18.63 17.87 -70.27
CA LEU A 273 19.58 16.88 -69.74
C LEU A 273 19.41 15.50 -70.40
N ASN A 274 18.18 15.02 -70.54
CA ASN A 274 17.89 13.72 -71.16
C ASN A 274 18.28 13.68 -72.63
N ILE A 275 18.04 14.78 -73.36
CA ILE A 275 18.41 14.86 -74.77
C ILE A 275 19.93 14.90 -74.89
N GLY A 276 20.61 15.76 -74.13
CA GLY A 276 22.08 15.89 -74.11
C GLY A 276 22.79 14.58 -73.72
N GLN A 277 22.36 13.90 -72.65
CA GLN A 277 22.98 12.62 -72.25
C GLN A 277 22.78 11.52 -73.30
N ARG A 278 21.72 11.55 -74.13
CA ARG A 278 21.64 10.63 -75.29
C ARG A 278 22.72 10.92 -76.33
N PHE A 279 23.01 12.18 -76.64
CA PHE A 279 24.12 12.53 -77.54
C PHE A 279 25.47 12.15 -76.94
N LEU A 280 25.65 12.32 -75.63
CA LEU A 280 26.86 11.89 -74.91
C LEU A 280 27.03 10.37 -74.94
N ASN A 281 25.95 9.61 -74.71
CA ASN A 281 25.92 8.16 -74.86
C ASN A 281 26.22 7.72 -76.31
N ASP A 282 25.74 8.45 -77.31
CA ASP A 282 26.01 8.19 -78.72
C ASP A 282 27.46 8.48 -79.12
N TYR A 283 28.05 9.54 -78.56
CA TYR A 283 29.46 9.86 -78.68
C TYR A 283 30.33 8.79 -78.02
N ASN A 284 30.03 8.43 -76.77
CA ASN A 284 30.70 7.35 -76.01
C ASN A 284 30.70 6.04 -76.79
N ARG A 285 29.54 5.65 -77.34
CA ARG A 285 29.38 4.45 -78.17
C ARG A 285 30.18 4.48 -79.47
N ARG A 286 30.46 5.66 -80.05
CA ARG A 286 31.24 5.81 -81.29
C ARG A 286 32.75 5.91 -81.04
N ASN A 287 33.16 6.51 -79.93
CA ASN A 287 34.56 6.85 -79.64
C ASN A 287 35.23 5.99 -78.54
N GLY A 288 34.46 5.18 -77.81
CA GLY A 288 34.98 4.32 -76.74
C GLY A 288 35.24 5.04 -75.41
N SER A 289 34.60 6.18 -75.18
CA SER A 289 34.68 6.97 -73.94
C SER A 289 33.54 6.66 -72.96
N ASP A 290 33.67 7.15 -71.72
CA ASP A 290 32.67 7.04 -70.64
C ASP A 290 32.37 8.43 -70.04
N LEU A 291 32.11 9.41 -70.91
CA LEU A 291 31.76 10.78 -70.53
C LEU A 291 30.34 10.82 -69.94
N LYS A 292 30.13 11.62 -68.90
CA LYS A 292 28.88 11.70 -68.13
C LYS A 292 28.48 13.15 -67.88
N ALA A 293 27.19 13.47 -68.00
CA ALA A 293 26.66 14.80 -67.68
C ALA A 293 26.29 14.97 -66.19
N ALA A 294 26.31 13.88 -65.41
CA ALA A 294 26.00 13.90 -63.98
C ALA A 294 27.02 13.07 -63.18
N THR A 295 27.40 13.60 -62.01
CA THR A 295 28.22 12.90 -61.01
C THR A 295 27.47 12.84 -59.68
N PHE A 296 27.58 11.70 -59.00
CA PHE A 296 26.85 11.38 -57.77
C PHE A 296 27.86 11.40 -56.63
N GLN A 297 27.72 12.35 -55.71
CA GLN A 297 28.70 12.67 -54.67
C GLN A 297 28.12 12.27 -53.31
N GLY A 298 28.51 11.09 -52.85
CA GLY A 298 27.85 10.43 -51.71
C GLY A 298 26.40 10.05 -52.04
N ASP A 299 25.60 9.83 -51.01
CA ASP A 299 24.20 9.43 -51.15
C ASP A 299 23.23 10.63 -51.27
N ASN A 300 23.70 11.88 -51.12
CA ASN A 300 22.81 13.05 -51.02
C ASN A 300 23.16 14.25 -51.92
N GLN A 301 24.13 14.16 -52.84
CA GLN A 301 24.38 15.23 -53.82
C GLN A 301 24.55 14.71 -55.25
N VAL A 302 23.93 15.40 -56.21
CA VAL A 302 24.11 15.23 -57.65
C VAL A 302 24.67 16.54 -58.22
N THR A 303 25.81 16.45 -58.91
CA THR A 303 26.42 17.58 -59.63
C THR A 303 26.32 17.32 -61.13
N ILE A 304 25.69 18.27 -61.84
CA ILE A 304 25.48 18.27 -63.29
C ILE A 304 26.54 19.15 -63.93
N SER A 305 27.18 18.65 -64.98
CA SER A 305 28.13 19.39 -65.81
C SER A 305 28.32 18.62 -67.11
N PHE A 306 28.06 19.23 -68.26
CA PHE A 306 28.40 18.63 -69.55
C PHE A 306 29.91 18.76 -69.83
N PRO A 307 30.60 17.67 -70.21
CA PRO A 307 32.05 17.72 -70.45
C PRO A 307 32.38 18.22 -71.87
N ASP A 308 33.44 19.02 -71.97
CA ASP A 308 33.97 19.52 -73.25
C ASP A 308 34.30 18.39 -74.23
N PHE A 309 33.96 18.58 -75.50
CA PHE A 309 34.43 17.71 -76.58
C PHE A 309 35.80 18.15 -77.12
N PRO A 310 36.63 17.20 -77.60
CA PRO A 310 37.88 17.52 -78.30
C PRO A 310 37.67 18.43 -79.51
N GLU A 311 38.64 19.32 -79.76
CA GLU A 311 38.63 20.28 -80.88
C GLU A 311 38.28 19.61 -82.23
N GLY A 312 37.38 20.24 -82.98
CA GLY A 312 36.92 19.75 -84.28
C GLY A 312 35.75 18.76 -84.22
N THR A 313 35.20 18.46 -83.04
CA THR A 313 33.93 17.72 -82.92
C THR A 313 32.77 18.56 -83.46
N PRO A 314 31.98 18.11 -84.45
CA PRO A 314 30.98 18.92 -85.15
C PRO A 314 29.61 18.95 -84.42
N VAL A 315 29.62 18.97 -83.08
CA VAL A 315 28.43 18.93 -82.22
C VAL A 315 28.71 19.81 -81.01
N THR A 316 27.93 20.86 -80.82
CA THR A 316 27.84 21.59 -79.54
C THR A 316 26.98 20.78 -78.56
N LEU A 317 27.35 20.79 -77.29
CA LEU A 317 26.48 20.34 -76.21
C LEU A 317 25.80 21.56 -75.56
N PRO A 318 24.64 21.37 -74.91
CA PRO A 318 24.04 22.40 -74.09
C PRO A 318 24.90 22.66 -72.84
N GLU A 319 25.23 23.92 -72.55
CA GLU A 319 26.02 24.27 -71.38
C GLU A 319 25.13 24.40 -70.13
N ILE A 320 25.20 23.39 -69.27
CA ILE A 320 24.49 23.31 -67.99
C ILE A 320 25.49 22.93 -66.89
N GLU A 321 25.56 23.73 -65.83
CA GLU A 321 26.23 23.39 -64.57
C GLU A 321 25.21 23.46 -63.42
N GLY A 322 25.18 22.47 -62.52
CA GLY A 322 24.28 22.54 -61.36
C GLY A 322 24.67 21.62 -60.22
N VAL A 323 24.21 21.97 -59.02
CA VAL A 323 24.42 21.20 -57.78
C VAL A 323 23.09 21.06 -57.07
N PHE A 324 22.68 19.81 -56.87
CA PHE A 324 21.39 19.42 -56.31
C PHE A 324 21.62 18.49 -55.13
N LYS A 325 20.90 18.71 -54.04
CA LYS A 325 21.11 18.01 -52.77
C LYS A 325 19.80 17.46 -52.23
N ASN A 326 19.87 16.31 -51.58
CA ASN A 326 18.85 15.88 -50.63
C ASN A 326 19.26 16.35 -49.22
N SER A 327 18.28 16.80 -48.44
CA SER A 327 18.49 17.16 -47.02
C SER A 327 18.58 15.89 -46.17
N LEU A 328 19.49 15.86 -45.20
CA LEU A 328 19.62 14.70 -44.30
C LEU A 328 18.95 14.92 -42.93
N ALA A 329 18.64 13.85 -42.22
CA ALA A 329 18.17 13.94 -40.82
C ALA A 329 19.25 14.51 -39.88
N SER A 330 20.52 14.12 -40.10
CA SER A 330 21.71 14.63 -39.40
C SER A 330 22.02 16.11 -39.66
N GLU A 331 21.24 16.74 -40.54
CA GLU A 331 21.40 18.11 -40.99
C GLU A 331 20.35 19.06 -40.38
N LEU A 332 19.40 18.53 -39.61
CA LEU A 332 18.46 19.25 -38.77
C LEU A 332 18.99 19.29 -37.32
N ASN A 333 18.57 20.31 -36.55
CA ASN A 333 18.92 20.46 -35.14
C ASN A 333 17.70 20.20 -34.26
N PHE A 334 17.87 19.43 -33.20
CA PHE A 334 16.85 19.22 -32.17
C PHE A 334 16.84 20.38 -31.16
N GLU A 335 15.65 20.78 -30.71
CA GLU A 335 15.40 21.76 -29.65
C GLU A 335 14.29 21.27 -28.71
N ALA A 336 14.56 21.29 -27.40
CA ALA A 336 13.61 20.86 -26.36
C ALA A 336 12.89 22.06 -25.74
N LEU A 337 11.77 22.45 -26.33
CA LEU A 337 10.92 23.54 -25.86
C LEU A 337 10.19 23.16 -24.57
N ASN A 338 9.89 24.15 -23.72
CA ASN A 338 9.15 23.99 -22.46
C ASN A 338 9.69 22.86 -21.55
N GLY A 339 11.01 22.71 -21.47
CA GLY A 339 11.67 21.66 -20.68
C GLY A 339 11.56 20.26 -21.29
N GLY A 340 11.31 20.16 -22.60
CA GLY A 340 11.04 18.91 -23.31
C GLY A 340 9.55 18.60 -23.47
N ARG A 341 8.64 19.38 -22.85
CA ARG A 341 7.18 19.23 -23.03
C ARG A 341 6.70 19.55 -24.44
N LYS A 342 7.54 20.16 -25.28
CA LYS A 342 7.34 20.23 -26.72
C LYS A 342 8.69 20.00 -27.41
N LEU A 343 8.71 19.15 -28.41
CA LEU A 343 9.90 18.76 -29.13
C LEU A 343 9.93 19.45 -30.49
N LYS A 344 11.12 19.86 -30.93
CA LYS A 344 11.33 20.52 -32.21
C LYS A 344 12.55 19.98 -32.92
N VAL A 345 12.45 19.84 -34.24
CA VAL A 345 13.56 19.51 -35.13
C VAL A 345 13.51 20.47 -36.31
N ALA A 346 14.54 21.30 -36.49
CA ALA A 346 14.53 22.37 -37.49
C ALA A 346 15.91 22.60 -38.15
N GLY A 347 15.91 23.06 -39.40
CA GLY A 347 17.15 23.31 -40.13
C GLY A 347 16.96 24.09 -41.43
N THR A 348 18.05 24.70 -41.89
CA THR A 348 18.10 25.49 -43.14
C THR A 348 19.24 24.99 -44.03
N LYS A 349 19.02 24.94 -45.34
CA LYS A 349 19.98 24.51 -46.36
C LYS A 349 20.03 25.49 -47.52
N SER A 350 21.09 26.28 -47.57
CA SER A 350 21.35 27.16 -48.71
C SER A 350 21.89 26.40 -49.92
N ALA A 351 21.44 26.78 -51.11
CA ALA A 351 21.72 26.07 -52.36
C ALA A 351 21.48 24.55 -52.23
N ILE A 352 20.25 24.16 -51.86
CA ILE A 352 19.76 22.78 -51.98
C ILE A 352 19.56 22.40 -53.46
N SER A 353 19.29 23.39 -54.30
CA SER A 353 19.34 23.28 -55.76
C SER A 353 19.95 24.56 -56.32
N ARG A 354 21.00 24.43 -57.12
CA ARG A 354 21.59 25.52 -57.90
C ARG A 354 21.76 25.06 -59.34
N LEU A 355 21.36 25.89 -60.30
CA LEU A 355 21.44 25.58 -61.72
C LEU A 355 21.85 26.84 -62.49
N SER A 356 23.01 26.79 -63.13
CA SER A 356 23.48 27.75 -64.12
C SER A 356 23.37 27.13 -65.51
N TYR A 357 23.01 27.93 -66.51
CA TYR A 357 22.90 27.47 -67.89
C TYR A 357 23.09 28.63 -68.84
N ASP A 358 23.80 28.41 -69.94
CA ASP A 358 23.83 29.37 -71.04
C ASP A 358 22.68 29.11 -72.03
N ILE A 359 21.89 30.14 -72.30
CA ILE A 359 20.75 30.09 -73.21
C ILE A 359 21.18 30.00 -74.68
N THR A 360 22.32 30.58 -75.09
CA THR A 360 22.67 30.62 -76.51
C THR A 360 23.14 29.26 -77.02
N SER A 361 23.81 28.47 -76.18
CA SER A 361 24.10 27.04 -76.40
C SER A 361 22.83 26.22 -76.65
N PHE A 362 21.70 26.50 -75.97
CA PHE A 362 20.41 25.85 -76.28
C PHE A 362 19.86 26.25 -77.65
N LEU A 363 20.06 27.51 -78.06
CA LEU A 363 19.60 27.99 -79.36
C LEU A 363 20.40 27.32 -80.49
N ASP A 364 21.73 27.30 -80.41
CA ASP A 364 22.57 26.55 -81.37
C ASP A 364 22.24 25.06 -81.38
N TYR A 365 22.06 24.45 -80.19
CA TYR A 365 21.66 23.06 -80.06
C TYR A 365 20.29 22.77 -80.68
N ALA A 366 19.36 23.73 -80.62
CA ALA A 366 18.06 23.67 -81.29
C ALA A 366 18.13 23.98 -82.80
N GLY A 367 19.32 24.29 -83.35
CA GLY A 367 19.53 24.66 -84.75
C GLY A 367 19.11 26.10 -85.09
N ILE A 368 18.90 26.95 -84.08
CA ILE A 368 18.68 28.39 -84.21
C ILE A 368 20.06 29.05 -84.29
N LYS A 369 20.26 29.97 -85.23
CA LYS A 369 21.56 30.62 -85.43
C LYS A 369 21.85 31.62 -84.31
N THR A 370 22.86 31.33 -83.51
CA THR A 370 23.51 32.31 -82.62
C THR A 370 24.48 33.21 -83.38
N SER A 371 25.07 32.74 -84.48
CA SER A 371 26.17 33.42 -85.14
C SER A 371 26.01 33.54 -86.66
N ALA A 372 26.61 34.60 -87.22
CA ALA A 372 26.62 34.89 -88.64
C ALA A 372 27.97 35.48 -89.07
N SER A 373 28.65 34.84 -90.03
CA SER A 373 29.89 35.39 -90.60
C SER A 373 29.61 36.56 -91.54
N LEU A 374 30.46 37.58 -91.48
CA LEU A 374 30.48 38.73 -92.40
C LEU A 374 31.17 38.41 -93.74
N GLY A 375 31.56 37.15 -93.96
CA GLY A 375 32.18 36.64 -95.19
C GLY A 375 33.71 36.69 -95.17
N SER A 376 34.36 35.67 -95.75
CA SER A 376 35.80 35.60 -96.06
C SER A 376 36.77 36.19 -95.01
N GLY A 377 36.55 35.94 -93.71
CA GLY A 377 37.43 36.41 -92.63
C GLY A 377 37.29 37.90 -92.29
N LEU A 378 36.26 38.59 -92.79
CA LEU A 378 35.98 39.99 -92.46
C LEU A 378 35.42 40.18 -91.03
N GLY A 379 34.94 39.11 -90.40
CA GLY A 379 34.40 39.12 -89.05
C GLY A 379 33.16 38.25 -88.84
N SER A 380 32.50 38.45 -87.72
CA SER A 380 31.28 37.77 -87.28
C SER A 380 30.35 38.71 -86.49
N ILE A 381 29.09 38.33 -86.47
CA ILE A 381 28.04 38.80 -85.56
C ILE A 381 27.68 37.58 -84.72
N ASP A 382 27.61 37.72 -83.40
CA ASP A 382 27.43 36.59 -82.50
C ASP A 382 26.47 36.91 -81.36
N ALA A 383 25.68 35.93 -80.93
CA ALA A 383 24.79 36.08 -79.79
C ALA A 383 25.60 36.35 -78.52
N GLY A 384 26.78 35.72 -78.37
CA GLY A 384 27.54 35.72 -77.13
C GLY A 384 26.87 34.87 -76.05
N ASP A 385 27.11 35.19 -74.79
CA ASP A 385 26.77 34.32 -73.64
C ASP A 385 25.56 34.89 -72.87
N VAL A 386 24.61 34.05 -72.46
CA VAL A 386 23.41 34.45 -71.70
C VAL A 386 23.15 33.44 -70.59
N SER A 387 23.69 33.69 -69.40
CA SER A 387 23.82 32.69 -68.33
C SER A 387 23.04 33.01 -67.04
N PRO A 388 21.72 32.70 -66.96
CA PRO A 388 20.98 32.70 -65.71
C PRO A 388 21.45 31.61 -64.74
N THR A 389 21.64 31.99 -63.48
CA THR A 389 21.79 31.08 -62.33
C THR A 389 20.56 31.18 -61.44
N LEU A 390 19.87 30.04 -61.26
CA LEU A 390 18.88 29.82 -60.21
C LEU A 390 19.56 29.25 -58.97
N THR A 391 19.17 29.68 -57.77
CA THR A 391 19.57 29.09 -56.49
C THR A 391 18.39 29.01 -55.54
N ILE A 392 18.20 27.86 -54.89
CA ILE A 392 17.09 27.60 -53.98
C ILE A 392 17.66 27.28 -52.60
N ASP A 393 17.15 27.96 -51.58
CA ASP A 393 17.44 27.73 -50.18
C ASP A 393 16.18 27.15 -49.50
N GLN A 394 16.34 26.14 -48.65
CA GLN A 394 15.23 25.42 -48.00
C GLN A 394 15.28 25.59 -46.47
N GLU A 395 14.12 25.80 -45.86
CA GLU A 395 13.91 25.97 -44.42
C GLU A 395 12.85 24.97 -43.95
N MET A 396 13.14 24.22 -42.89
CA MET A 396 12.28 23.15 -42.36
C MET A 396 12.14 23.29 -40.84
N ALA A 397 10.92 23.08 -40.34
CA ALA A 397 10.63 22.98 -38.92
C ALA A 397 9.53 21.94 -38.66
N PHE A 398 9.82 20.99 -37.79
CA PHE A 398 8.90 19.95 -37.35
C PHE A 398 8.75 20.06 -35.82
N GLU A 399 7.52 20.09 -35.32
CA GLU A 399 7.24 20.30 -33.90
C GLU A 399 6.18 19.32 -33.36
N PHE A 400 6.54 18.52 -32.36
CA PHE A 400 5.66 17.54 -31.71
C PHE A 400 5.34 17.96 -30.26
N ASP A 401 4.06 17.93 -29.89
CA ASP A 401 3.55 18.27 -28.55
C ASP A 401 3.07 16.99 -27.82
N PRO A 402 3.93 16.30 -27.03
CA PRO A 402 3.69 14.95 -26.55
C PRO A 402 2.80 14.92 -25.30
N LYS A 403 1.66 14.26 -25.42
CA LYS A 403 0.66 14.02 -24.39
C LYS A 403 0.85 12.60 -23.86
N VAL A 404 1.30 12.48 -22.60
CA VAL A 404 1.39 11.21 -21.88
C VAL A 404 0.01 10.90 -21.31
N ASN A 405 -0.66 9.92 -21.90
CA ASN A 405 -1.99 9.46 -21.48
C ASN A 405 -1.82 8.34 -20.45
N LEU A 406 -2.65 8.31 -19.43
CA LEU A 406 -2.69 7.26 -18.40
C LEU A 406 -4.09 6.65 -18.39
N VAL A 407 -4.18 5.33 -18.29
CA VAL A 407 -5.44 4.61 -18.06
C VAL A 407 -5.31 3.85 -16.75
N VAL A 408 -5.96 4.36 -15.72
CA VAL A 408 -5.97 3.76 -14.37
C VAL A 408 -7.21 2.88 -14.24
N ASN A 409 -7.04 1.65 -13.79
CA ASN A 409 -8.10 0.72 -13.41
C ASN A 409 -8.14 0.64 -11.88
N LEU A 410 -9.13 1.30 -11.28
CA LEU A 410 -9.38 1.40 -9.84
C LEU A 410 -9.78 0.08 -9.18
N GLY A 411 -9.82 -1.03 -9.93
CA GLY A 411 -10.20 -2.36 -9.44
C GLY A 411 -11.71 -2.53 -9.25
N GLN A 412 -12.32 -1.64 -8.47
CA GLN A 412 -13.76 -1.54 -8.25
C GLN A 412 -14.39 -0.37 -9.03
N ALA A 413 -15.71 -0.42 -9.20
CA ALA A 413 -16.46 0.69 -9.79
C ALA A 413 -16.67 1.81 -8.76
N MET A 414 -16.15 3.00 -9.05
CA MET A 414 -16.23 4.18 -8.19
C MET A 414 -16.93 5.33 -8.94
N SER A 415 -17.46 6.32 -8.22
CA SER A 415 -17.86 7.60 -8.82
C SER A 415 -16.70 8.58 -8.67
N PHE A 416 -16.26 9.23 -9.75
CA PHE A 416 -15.01 10.00 -9.74
C PHE A 416 -15.06 11.28 -10.58
N THR A 417 -14.26 12.26 -10.18
CA THR A 417 -13.97 13.47 -10.96
C THR A 417 -12.48 13.55 -11.22
N VAL A 418 -12.11 13.76 -12.49
CA VAL A 418 -10.74 14.02 -12.92
C VAL A 418 -10.53 15.53 -13.01
N TYR A 419 -9.46 16.02 -12.40
CA TYR A 419 -9.08 17.42 -12.35
C TYR A 419 -7.72 17.67 -13.02
N ASN A 420 -7.59 18.86 -13.60
CA ASN A 420 -6.33 19.38 -14.08
C ASN A 420 -5.44 19.83 -12.92
N GLY A 421 -4.13 19.94 -13.15
CA GLY A 421 -3.15 20.38 -12.13
C GLY A 421 -3.31 21.82 -11.61
N ASP A 422 -4.31 22.58 -12.09
CA ASP A 422 -4.73 23.88 -11.57
C ASP A 422 -6.01 23.82 -10.71
N GLY A 423 -6.57 22.62 -10.50
CA GLY A 423 -7.82 22.39 -9.77
C GLY A 423 -9.10 22.58 -10.61
N SER A 424 -9.00 22.84 -11.92
CA SER A 424 -10.17 22.86 -12.80
C SER A 424 -10.64 21.45 -13.15
N ILE A 425 -11.97 21.23 -13.17
CA ILE A 425 -12.55 19.93 -13.55
C ILE A 425 -12.26 19.64 -15.02
N SER A 426 -11.75 18.45 -15.31
CA SER A 426 -11.62 17.89 -16.65
C SER A 426 -12.91 17.17 -17.06
N TYR A 427 -13.34 16.18 -16.27
CA TYR A 427 -14.65 15.51 -16.41
C TYR A 427 -15.03 14.74 -15.14
N THR A 428 -16.31 14.39 -15.01
CA THR A 428 -16.86 13.52 -13.96
C THR A 428 -17.51 12.29 -14.61
N SER A 429 -17.34 11.12 -14.03
CA SER A 429 -17.90 9.85 -14.52
C SER A 429 -18.05 8.82 -13.39
N SER A 430 -18.51 7.61 -13.72
CA SER A 430 -18.46 6.46 -12.81
C SER A 430 -18.06 5.18 -13.56
N GLY A 431 -17.37 4.28 -12.85
CA GLY A 431 -16.78 3.06 -13.39
C GLY A 431 -15.47 2.71 -12.72
N ASN A 432 -14.79 1.67 -13.20
CA ASN A 432 -13.47 1.26 -12.70
C ASN A 432 -12.30 1.83 -13.53
N SER A 433 -12.51 2.15 -14.82
CA SER A 433 -11.46 2.70 -15.69
C SER A 433 -11.55 4.23 -15.80
N VAL A 434 -10.43 4.90 -15.54
CA VAL A 434 -10.25 6.35 -15.57
C VAL A 434 -9.16 6.70 -16.59
N GLN A 435 -9.45 7.63 -17.50
CA GLN A 435 -8.47 8.16 -18.45
C GLN A 435 -7.96 9.52 -17.97
N LEU A 436 -6.64 9.69 -17.95
CA LEU A 436 -5.94 10.89 -17.48
C LEU A 436 -4.92 11.36 -18.52
N LEU A 437 -4.54 12.63 -18.45
CA LEU A 437 -3.22 13.10 -18.85
C LEU A 437 -2.30 13.14 -17.63
N ALA A 438 -1.04 12.77 -17.77
CA ALA A 438 -0.09 12.82 -16.66
C ALA A 438 0.04 14.26 -16.11
N GLY A 439 -0.09 14.42 -14.78
CA GLY A 439 -0.24 15.72 -14.13
C GLY A 439 -1.69 16.11 -13.77
N GLN A 440 -2.67 15.27 -14.12
CA GLN A 440 -4.03 15.32 -13.57
C GLN A 440 -4.14 14.51 -12.26
N TYR A 441 -5.20 14.76 -11.49
CA TYR A 441 -5.57 13.97 -10.32
C TYR A 441 -7.03 13.52 -10.38
N ILE A 442 -7.36 12.50 -9.59
CA ILE A 442 -8.68 11.91 -9.44
C ILE A 442 -9.13 12.15 -8.00
N GLU A 443 -10.35 12.63 -7.81
CA GLU A 443 -11.09 12.42 -6.57
C GLU A 443 -12.14 11.35 -6.84
N ALA A 444 -12.09 10.23 -6.11
CA ALA A 444 -12.98 9.10 -6.30
C ALA A 444 -13.66 8.74 -4.98
N GLN A 445 -14.97 8.55 -5.01
CA GLN A 445 -15.73 7.98 -3.90
C GLN A 445 -15.38 6.50 -3.79
N PHE A 446 -14.65 6.12 -2.75
CA PHE A 446 -14.33 4.72 -2.49
C PHE A 446 -15.62 3.96 -2.11
N PRO A 447 -15.79 2.66 -2.47
CA PRO A 447 -17.00 1.93 -2.15
C PRO A 447 -17.15 1.68 -0.64
N ASP A 448 -18.35 1.30 -0.23
CA ASP A 448 -18.70 0.99 1.16
C ASP A 448 -18.24 -0.44 1.54
N ILE A 449 -16.95 -0.73 1.32
CA ILE A 449 -16.29 -2.01 1.58
C ILE A 449 -14.98 -1.77 2.33
N SER A 450 -14.61 -2.69 3.23
CA SER A 450 -13.34 -2.64 3.98
C SER A 450 -12.26 -3.57 3.41
N THR A 451 -12.46 -4.15 2.22
CA THR A 451 -11.49 -5.06 1.59
C THR A 451 -10.50 -4.30 0.69
N PRO A 452 -9.18 -4.50 0.81
CA PRO A 452 -8.17 -3.90 -0.06
C PRO A 452 -8.46 -4.04 -1.56
N VAL A 453 -8.34 -2.94 -2.31
CA VAL A 453 -8.60 -2.91 -3.75
C VAL A 453 -7.30 -2.65 -4.53
N PRO A 454 -6.81 -3.62 -5.35
CA PRO A 454 -5.62 -3.42 -6.16
C PRO A 454 -5.89 -2.54 -7.37
N VAL A 455 -5.20 -1.42 -7.45
CA VAL A 455 -5.22 -0.49 -8.58
C VAL A 455 -4.10 -0.86 -9.54
N THR A 456 -4.43 -0.87 -10.83
CA THR A 456 -3.50 -1.14 -11.93
C THR A 456 -3.65 -0.07 -13.01
N GLY A 457 -2.80 -0.06 -14.03
CA GLY A 457 -3.00 0.82 -15.17
C GLY A 457 -1.97 0.62 -16.27
N ASN A 458 -2.13 1.41 -17.32
CA ASN A 458 -1.15 1.52 -18.40
C ASN A 458 -1.07 2.95 -18.92
N SER A 459 -0.12 3.21 -19.81
CA SER A 459 0.14 4.51 -20.39
C SER A 459 0.57 4.36 -21.85
N PHE A 460 0.19 5.35 -22.66
CA PHE A 460 0.56 5.47 -24.07
C PHE A 460 0.78 6.94 -24.42
N ILE A 461 1.56 7.21 -25.45
CA ILE A 461 1.84 8.57 -25.92
C ILE A 461 1.01 8.88 -27.18
N ASN A 462 0.50 10.10 -27.28
CA ASN A 462 0.07 10.69 -28.54
C ASN A 462 0.41 12.17 -28.53
N GLY A 463 0.16 12.92 -29.60
CA GLY A 463 0.51 14.34 -29.61
C GLY A 463 0.30 15.03 -30.94
N ASP A 464 0.27 16.35 -30.91
CA ASP A 464 0.02 17.14 -32.11
C ASP A 464 1.36 17.42 -32.80
N PHE A 465 1.51 16.93 -34.03
CA PHE A 465 2.69 17.08 -34.87
C PHE A 465 2.44 18.13 -35.95
N ASN A 466 3.33 19.09 -36.04
CA ASN A 466 3.25 20.22 -36.96
C ASN A 466 4.42 20.15 -37.93
N SER A 467 4.16 20.22 -39.22
CA SER A 467 5.14 20.14 -40.30
C SER A 467 5.13 21.42 -41.12
N GLN A 468 6.23 22.18 -41.06
CA GLN A 468 6.44 23.34 -41.92
C GLN A 468 7.70 23.15 -42.76
N SER A 469 7.58 23.38 -44.08
CA SER A 469 8.71 23.52 -44.98
C SER A 469 8.50 24.69 -45.93
N SER A 470 9.56 25.43 -46.22
CA SER A 470 9.54 26.60 -47.08
C SER A 470 10.80 26.66 -47.94
N GLN A 471 10.68 27.20 -49.14
CA GLN A 471 11.81 27.41 -50.04
C GLN A 471 11.84 28.84 -50.52
N THR A 472 13.02 29.46 -50.44
CA THR A 472 13.32 30.78 -50.98
C THR A 472 14.09 30.60 -52.29
N VAL A 473 13.58 31.22 -53.34
CA VAL A 473 14.13 31.15 -54.70
C VAL A 473 14.88 32.44 -54.99
N PHE A 474 16.13 32.31 -55.44
CA PHE A 474 16.99 33.41 -55.84
C PHE A 474 17.44 33.28 -57.29
N GLU A 475 17.61 34.40 -57.99
CA GLU A 475 18.23 34.44 -59.32
C GLU A 475 19.43 35.39 -59.36
N SER A 476 20.29 35.19 -60.35
CA SER A 476 21.30 36.13 -60.84
C SER A 476 21.66 35.74 -62.27
N THR A 477 21.82 36.69 -63.18
CA THR A 477 22.08 36.43 -64.61
C THR A 477 23.32 37.19 -65.07
N GLN A 478 24.31 36.48 -65.60
CA GLN A 478 25.45 37.07 -66.31
C GLN A 478 25.15 37.07 -67.81
N ILE A 479 25.36 38.19 -68.50
CA ILE A 479 24.99 38.32 -69.91
C ILE A 479 26.00 39.16 -70.70
N ARG A 480 26.49 38.58 -71.81
CA ARG A 480 27.33 39.21 -72.82
C ARG A 480 26.66 39.06 -74.18
N PHE A 481 25.55 39.78 -74.38
CA PHE A 481 24.68 39.61 -75.55
C PHE A 481 24.97 40.59 -76.68
N GLY A 482 24.99 40.08 -77.91
CA GLY A 482 25.09 40.87 -79.13
C GLY A 482 26.52 41.31 -79.45
N GLU A 483 27.44 40.36 -79.64
CA GLU A 483 28.83 40.60 -80.00
C GLU A 483 28.95 40.98 -81.50
N VAL A 484 29.74 42.01 -81.81
CA VAL A 484 30.07 42.39 -83.20
C VAL A 484 31.58 42.54 -83.37
N LYS A 485 32.14 41.63 -84.18
CA LYS A 485 33.56 41.59 -84.51
C LYS A 485 33.76 41.87 -85.99
N VAL A 486 34.37 43.00 -86.34
CA VAL A 486 34.84 43.32 -87.70
C VAL A 486 36.36 43.38 -87.70
N ALA A 487 36.99 42.50 -88.48
CA ALA A 487 38.42 42.21 -88.40
C ALA A 487 39.30 43.46 -88.56
N GLY A 488 39.95 43.86 -87.47
CA GLY A 488 40.84 45.04 -87.41
C GLY A 488 40.13 46.39 -87.40
N VAL A 489 38.84 46.44 -87.03
CA VAL A 489 37.99 47.64 -87.16
C VAL A 489 37.17 47.91 -85.91
N VAL A 490 36.31 46.97 -85.49
CA VAL A 490 35.51 47.05 -84.26
C VAL A 490 35.43 45.67 -83.62
N ASP A 491 35.42 45.64 -82.30
CA ASP A 491 35.27 44.45 -81.48
C ASP A 491 34.56 44.91 -80.20
N PHE A 492 33.29 44.56 -80.03
CA PHE A 492 32.47 44.99 -78.88
C PHE A 492 31.20 44.15 -78.71
N THR A 493 30.71 44.10 -77.47
CA THR A 493 29.42 43.53 -77.06
C THR A 493 28.38 44.64 -76.90
N LEU A 494 27.10 44.38 -77.20
CA LEU A 494 26.01 45.36 -77.05
C LEU A 494 25.49 45.46 -75.61
N ILE A 495 25.40 44.33 -74.92
CA ILE A 495 24.95 44.18 -73.53
C ILE A 495 26.03 43.38 -72.80
N ASP A 496 26.63 43.95 -71.77
CA ASP A 496 27.68 43.34 -70.96
C ASP A 496 27.35 43.66 -69.49
N GLU A 497 26.52 42.82 -68.88
CA GLU A 497 25.83 43.09 -67.61
C GLU A 497 25.79 41.84 -66.71
N GLU A 498 25.67 42.05 -65.39
CA GLU A 498 25.48 41.00 -64.38
C GLU A 498 24.39 41.46 -63.39
N THR A 499 23.31 40.69 -63.25
CA THR A 499 22.31 40.96 -62.20
C THR A 499 22.81 40.40 -60.85
N PRO A 500 22.72 41.16 -59.75
CA PRO A 500 23.11 40.68 -58.43
C PRO A 500 22.16 39.56 -57.96
N LYS A 501 22.64 38.65 -57.11
CA LYS A 501 21.78 37.61 -56.52
C LYS A 501 20.63 38.24 -55.71
N VAL A 502 19.40 38.15 -56.21
CA VAL A 502 18.18 38.68 -55.59
C VAL A 502 17.18 37.58 -55.25
N GLU A 503 16.38 37.79 -54.20
CA GLU A 503 15.25 36.93 -53.85
C GLU A 503 14.07 37.22 -54.78
N VAL A 504 13.55 36.18 -55.43
CA VAL A 504 12.42 36.24 -56.37
C VAL A 504 11.11 35.94 -55.67
N ASP A 505 11.09 34.91 -54.81
CA ASP A 505 9.89 34.40 -54.17
C ASP A 505 10.24 33.53 -52.95
N LYS A 506 9.33 33.42 -51.98
CA LYS A 506 9.42 32.45 -50.88
C LYS A 506 8.09 31.71 -50.73
N LYS A 507 8.08 30.42 -51.10
CA LYS A 507 6.91 29.56 -50.99
C LYS A 507 6.95 28.74 -49.70
N LYS A 508 5.86 28.74 -48.94
CA LYS A 508 5.53 27.59 -48.07
C LYS A 508 5.14 26.41 -48.97
N ILE A 509 5.69 25.23 -48.66
CA ILE A 509 5.46 23.98 -49.40
C ILE A 509 4.68 22.98 -48.54
N LEU A 510 5.02 22.89 -47.24
CA LEU A 510 4.29 22.15 -46.22
C LEU A 510 3.85 23.13 -45.13
N ASP A 511 2.60 23.02 -44.68
CA ASP A 511 2.04 23.85 -43.59
C ASP A 511 0.88 23.11 -42.90
N HIS A 512 1.16 21.97 -42.28
CA HIS A 512 0.14 21.05 -41.76
C HIS A 512 0.31 20.73 -40.27
N SER A 513 -0.80 20.30 -39.65
CA SER A 513 -0.88 19.88 -38.26
C SER A 513 -1.81 18.68 -38.16
N PHE A 514 -1.31 17.58 -37.61
CA PHE A 514 -2.03 16.31 -37.45
C PHE A 514 -1.60 15.62 -36.14
N ASN A 515 -2.40 14.70 -35.63
CA ASN A 515 -2.08 14.02 -34.37
C ASN A 515 -1.38 12.67 -34.64
N LEU A 516 -0.18 12.48 -34.08
CA LEU A 516 0.51 11.19 -34.04
C LEU A 516 0.00 10.40 -32.84
N GLN A 517 -0.48 9.18 -33.09
CA GLN A 517 -0.92 8.22 -32.06
C GLN A 517 0.16 7.15 -31.91
N GLY A 518 0.76 7.04 -30.72
CA GLY A 518 1.67 5.96 -30.39
C GLY A 518 0.98 4.60 -30.37
N THR A 519 1.76 3.57 -30.63
CA THR A 519 1.35 2.16 -30.66
C THR A 519 1.79 1.38 -29.43
N GLN A 520 2.77 1.91 -28.68
CA GLN A 520 3.30 1.29 -27.49
C GLN A 520 2.43 1.60 -26.27
N ILE A 521 1.98 0.53 -25.61
CA ILE A 521 1.33 0.57 -24.31
C ILE A 521 2.35 0.07 -23.28
N LEU A 522 2.54 0.84 -22.20
CA LEU A 522 3.45 0.53 -21.10
C LEU A 522 2.67 0.43 -19.79
N ASP A 523 2.90 -0.60 -19.00
CA ASP A 523 2.20 -0.79 -17.72
C ASP A 523 2.62 0.28 -16.69
N LEU A 524 1.65 0.73 -15.89
CA LEU A 524 1.86 1.58 -14.72
C LEU A 524 2.10 0.71 -13.48
N PRO A 525 2.85 1.22 -12.49
CA PRO A 525 3.08 0.50 -11.25
C PRO A 525 1.75 0.33 -10.52
N GLY A 526 1.43 -0.91 -10.16
CA GLY A 526 0.26 -1.21 -9.34
C GLY A 526 0.43 -0.72 -7.91
N PHE A 527 -0.67 -0.36 -7.26
CA PHE A 527 -0.73 0.02 -5.85
C PHE A 527 -2.01 -0.49 -5.21
N LEU A 528 -2.12 -0.38 -3.89
CA LEU A 528 -3.27 -0.85 -3.13
C LEU A 528 -4.03 0.35 -2.57
N LEU A 529 -5.35 0.35 -2.71
CA LEU A 529 -6.23 1.22 -1.94
C LEU A 529 -6.79 0.38 -0.78
N ASP A 530 -6.24 0.60 0.40
CA ASP A 530 -6.58 -0.13 1.62
C ASP A 530 -7.30 0.83 2.59
N PRO A 531 -8.64 0.79 2.70
CA PRO A 531 -9.35 1.51 3.74
C PRO A 531 -9.05 0.85 5.09
N GLU A 532 -9.20 1.58 6.20
CA GLU A 532 -9.15 0.90 7.50
C GLU A 532 -10.34 -0.05 7.70
N ASN A 533 -10.08 -1.18 8.34
CA ASN A 533 -11.05 -2.16 8.81
C ASN A 533 -10.97 -2.32 10.34
N PRO A 534 -11.29 -1.29 11.15
CA PRO A 534 -11.45 -1.45 12.59
C PRO A 534 -12.58 -2.44 12.89
N VAL A 535 -12.36 -3.38 13.80
CA VAL A 535 -13.39 -4.33 14.27
C VAL A 535 -13.17 -4.59 15.75
N ILE A 536 -14.19 -4.35 16.57
CA ILE A 536 -14.21 -4.74 17.98
C ILE A 536 -15.17 -5.92 18.17
N GLU A 537 -14.78 -6.90 18.98
CA GLU A 537 -15.58 -8.09 19.24
C GLU A 537 -15.71 -8.33 20.74
N VAL A 538 -16.92 -8.71 21.17
CA VAL A 538 -17.15 -9.44 22.42
C VAL A 538 -17.11 -10.90 22.04
N LYS A 539 -16.06 -11.63 22.44
CA LYS A 539 -15.82 -13.03 22.04
C LYS A 539 -16.63 -14.02 22.85
N ASP A 540 -16.81 -13.72 24.12
CA ASP A 540 -17.66 -14.47 25.03
C ASP A 540 -18.15 -13.59 26.17
N VAL A 541 -19.25 -14.06 26.77
CA VAL A 541 -19.75 -13.71 28.09
C VAL A 541 -20.05 -15.08 28.71
N ILE A 542 -19.49 -15.39 29.88
CA ILE A 542 -19.72 -16.70 30.55
C ILE A 542 -19.92 -16.54 32.05
N THR A 543 -20.74 -17.41 32.63
CA THR A 543 -20.75 -17.65 34.08
C THR A 543 -19.55 -18.51 34.46
N LYS A 544 -18.58 -17.92 35.18
CA LYS A 544 -17.32 -18.55 35.59
C LYS A 544 -17.44 -19.33 36.91
N ASP A 545 -18.32 -18.87 37.80
CA ASP A 545 -18.68 -19.57 39.05
C ASP A 545 -20.00 -19.07 39.67
N ILE A 546 -20.62 -19.89 40.51
CA ILE A 546 -21.82 -19.57 41.29
C ILE A 546 -21.70 -20.15 42.70
N LEU A 547 -21.85 -19.31 43.73
CA LEU A 547 -21.88 -19.74 45.13
C LEU A 547 -23.12 -19.18 45.84
N ASN A 548 -23.91 -20.06 46.46
CA ASN A 548 -24.94 -19.64 47.42
C ASN A 548 -24.25 -19.19 48.72
N ILE A 549 -24.49 -17.95 49.15
CA ILE A 549 -23.91 -17.37 50.39
C ILE A 549 -24.94 -17.24 51.52
N GLY A 550 -26.11 -17.85 51.36
CA GLY A 550 -27.19 -17.82 52.34
C GLY A 550 -28.03 -16.54 52.28
N GLY A 551 -29.07 -16.51 53.11
CA GLY A 551 -30.00 -15.37 53.17
C GLY A 551 -30.76 -15.09 51.86
N GLY A 552 -30.82 -16.07 50.93
CA GLY A 552 -31.39 -15.92 49.61
C GLY A 552 -30.43 -15.33 48.57
N GLN A 553 -29.15 -15.11 48.91
CA GLN A 553 -28.20 -14.43 48.02
C GLN A 553 -27.23 -15.41 47.33
N ARG A 554 -26.97 -15.16 46.05
CA ARG A 554 -25.97 -15.88 45.25
C ARG A 554 -24.87 -14.91 44.84
N GLN A 555 -23.62 -15.34 44.97
CA GLN A 555 -22.47 -14.76 44.27
C GLN A 555 -22.38 -15.38 42.88
N VAL A 556 -22.23 -14.56 41.85
CA VAL A 556 -22.02 -14.97 40.47
C VAL A 556 -20.80 -14.25 39.93
N VAL A 557 -19.85 -15.01 39.39
CA VAL A 557 -18.68 -14.47 38.68
C VAL A 557 -18.97 -14.55 37.18
N TYR A 558 -19.02 -13.41 36.51
CA TYR A 558 -19.03 -13.33 35.06
C TYR A 558 -17.62 -13.07 34.53
N GLU A 559 -17.28 -13.68 33.40
CA GLU A 559 -16.08 -13.37 32.61
C GLU A 559 -16.52 -12.92 31.21
N ILE A 560 -15.98 -11.81 30.73
CA ILE A 560 -16.28 -11.20 29.43
C ILE A 560 -14.96 -10.99 28.67
N THR A 561 -14.80 -11.61 27.50
CA THR A 561 -13.61 -11.41 26.65
C THR A 561 -13.86 -10.39 25.55
N LEU A 562 -13.03 -9.36 25.49
CA LEU A 562 -12.97 -8.38 24.41
C LEU A 562 -11.78 -8.66 23.49
N SER A 563 -11.88 -8.30 22.21
CA SER A 563 -10.72 -8.25 21.30
C SER A 563 -10.87 -7.25 20.16
N ASN A 564 -9.77 -7.05 19.43
CA ASN A 564 -9.70 -6.26 18.20
C ASN A 564 -9.28 -7.18 17.05
N GLU A 565 -10.25 -7.68 16.29
CA GLU A 565 -10.01 -8.47 15.06
C GLU A 565 -9.84 -7.59 13.82
N GLY A 566 -9.74 -6.27 14.01
CA GLY A 566 -9.49 -5.30 12.95
C GLY A 566 -8.03 -5.24 12.51
N ASP A 567 -7.71 -4.27 11.67
CA ASP A 567 -6.37 -4.03 11.11
C ASP A 567 -5.67 -2.78 11.66
N VAL A 568 -6.33 -2.04 12.57
CA VAL A 568 -5.84 -0.82 13.21
C VAL A 568 -5.99 -0.88 14.73
N LEU A 569 -5.15 -0.12 15.44
CA LEU A 569 -5.25 0.08 16.90
C LEU A 569 -6.59 0.72 17.26
N LEU A 570 -7.36 0.12 18.16
CA LEU A 570 -8.56 0.72 18.74
C LEU A 570 -8.22 1.51 20.00
N SER A 571 -8.85 2.66 20.15
CA SER A 571 -8.67 3.62 21.25
C SER A 571 -10.01 4.11 21.80
N GLU A 572 -9.98 4.67 23.01
CA GLU A 572 -11.19 4.96 23.81
C GLU A 572 -12.14 3.76 23.88
N VAL A 573 -11.55 2.56 24.07
CA VAL A 573 -12.31 1.31 24.14
C VAL A 573 -13.20 1.31 25.38
N GLN A 574 -14.46 0.98 25.18
CA GLN A 574 -15.49 0.91 26.22
C GLN A 574 -16.25 -0.41 26.11
N SER A 575 -16.75 -0.91 27.23
CA SER A 575 -17.67 -2.03 27.25
C SER A 575 -18.82 -1.75 28.21
N THR A 576 -20.04 -2.01 27.76
CA THR A 576 -21.28 -1.79 28.48
C THR A 576 -21.90 -3.14 28.89
N PHE A 577 -22.28 -3.28 30.15
CA PHE A 577 -22.86 -4.49 30.74
C PHE A 577 -24.08 -4.10 31.58
N ASP A 578 -25.28 -4.30 31.04
CA ASP A 578 -26.52 -3.78 31.62
C ASP A 578 -27.16 -4.78 32.60
N LEU A 579 -26.65 -4.78 33.84
CA LEU A 579 -27.18 -5.65 34.89
C LEU A 579 -28.61 -5.27 35.31
N SER A 580 -29.03 -4.02 35.14
CA SER A 580 -30.42 -3.61 35.42
C SER A 580 -31.44 -4.10 34.40
N GLU A 581 -31.05 -4.30 33.14
CA GLU A 581 -31.86 -5.00 32.14
C GLU A 581 -31.83 -6.52 32.41
N SER A 582 -30.62 -7.07 32.60
CA SER A 582 -30.40 -8.51 32.82
C SER A 582 -31.10 -9.07 34.08
N PHE A 583 -31.15 -8.28 35.16
CA PHE A 583 -31.74 -8.66 36.45
C PHE A 583 -33.00 -7.85 36.80
N GLN A 584 -33.74 -7.32 35.82
CA GLN A 584 -34.92 -6.46 36.06
C GLN A 584 -35.98 -7.09 36.99
N ASP A 585 -36.09 -8.43 36.95
CA ASP A 585 -37.08 -9.23 37.69
C ASP A 585 -36.49 -9.84 38.99
N ALA A 586 -35.20 -9.60 39.29
CA ALA A 586 -34.58 -10.01 40.55
C ALA A 586 -35.06 -9.13 41.73
N SER A 587 -35.09 -9.70 42.93
CA SER A 587 -35.47 -8.95 44.14
C SER A 587 -34.48 -7.83 44.49
N ASN A 588 -33.19 -8.03 44.23
CA ASN A 588 -32.10 -7.05 44.33
C ASN A 588 -30.82 -7.60 43.68
N PHE A 589 -29.95 -6.75 43.14
CA PHE A 589 -28.55 -7.10 42.86
C PHE A 589 -27.60 -5.98 43.30
N PHE A 590 -26.30 -6.26 43.39
CA PHE A 590 -25.24 -5.24 43.42
C PHE A 590 -23.90 -5.83 42.97
N VAL A 591 -23.07 -5.02 42.31
CA VAL A 591 -21.68 -5.36 41.99
C VAL A 591 -20.84 -5.32 43.28
N ASN A 592 -20.07 -6.38 43.52
CA ASN A 592 -19.16 -6.48 44.67
C ASN A 592 -17.68 -6.31 44.25
N CYS A 593 -17.32 -6.67 43.02
CA CYS A 593 -16.00 -6.39 42.44
C CYS A 593 -16.02 -6.41 40.91
N ILE A 594 -15.07 -5.70 40.30
CA ILE A 594 -14.71 -5.76 38.88
C ILE A 594 -13.18 -5.81 38.74
N SER A 595 -12.66 -6.68 37.87
CA SER A 595 -11.22 -6.78 37.54
C SER A 595 -11.01 -6.96 36.03
N SER A 596 -9.78 -6.80 35.55
CA SER A 596 -9.41 -7.11 34.16
C SER A 596 -7.93 -7.47 34.05
N ASN A 597 -7.60 -8.36 33.10
CA ASN A 597 -6.23 -8.83 32.86
C ASN A 597 -5.32 -7.84 32.11
N GLY A 598 -5.73 -6.58 31.93
CA GLY A 598 -4.91 -5.54 31.30
C GLY A 598 -5.61 -4.21 31.04
N LEU A 599 -6.95 -4.17 31.05
CA LEU A 599 -7.71 -2.94 30.86
C LEU A 599 -7.93 -2.18 32.18
N ILE A 600 -8.07 -0.86 32.09
CA ILE A 600 -8.42 0.00 33.22
C ILE A 600 -9.92 -0.10 33.46
N VAL A 601 -10.34 -0.88 34.46
CA VAL A 601 -11.74 -1.02 34.87
C VAL A 601 -12.30 0.28 35.46
N ASN A 602 -13.63 0.44 35.39
CA ASN A 602 -14.35 1.54 36.01
C ASN A 602 -14.66 1.22 37.49
N SER A 603 -14.14 2.02 38.44
CA SER A 603 -14.40 1.83 39.87
C SER A 603 -15.82 2.21 40.30
N GLU A 604 -16.55 2.97 39.48
CA GLU A 604 -17.91 3.42 39.77
C GLU A 604 -18.98 2.54 39.07
N PHE A 605 -18.58 1.46 38.39
CA PHE A 605 -19.50 0.52 37.73
C PHE A 605 -20.39 -0.19 38.76
N ASP A 606 -21.70 0.04 38.66
CA ASP A 606 -22.73 -0.62 39.47
C ASP A 606 -23.70 -1.48 38.64
N GLY A 607 -23.68 -1.34 37.30
CA GLY A 607 -24.56 -2.06 36.37
C GLY A 607 -26.00 -1.54 36.32
N GLU A 608 -26.36 -0.52 37.13
CA GLU A 608 -27.70 0.10 37.17
C GLU A 608 -27.68 1.54 36.65
N ILE A 609 -26.74 2.35 37.14
CA ILE A 609 -26.59 3.77 36.82
C ILE A 609 -25.34 3.98 35.95
N ASP A 610 -24.20 3.41 36.34
CA ASP A 610 -23.02 3.32 35.47
C ASP A 610 -22.82 1.88 35.00
N LYS A 611 -23.02 1.72 33.70
CA LYS A 611 -23.06 0.44 32.99
C LYS A 611 -21.78 0.16 32.23
N ASN A 612 -20.79 1.06 32.30
CA ASN A 612 -19.52 0.90 31.59
C ASN A 612 -18.51 0.19 32.48
N LEU A 613 -18.06 -1.00 32.06
CA LEU A 613 -17.04 -1.81 32.73
C LEU A 613 -15.65 -1.14 32.74
N LEU A 614 -15.40 -0.20 31.82
CA LEU A 614 -14.08 0.33 31.51
C LEU A 614 -13.99 1.84 31.73
N ALA A 615 -12.88 2.30 32.30
CA ALA A 615 -12.56 3.72 32.35
C ALA A 615 -12.12 4.26 30.98
N ASN A 616 -12.08 5.60 30.84
CA ASN A 616 -11.58 6.27 29.62
C ASN A 616 -10.08 6.01 29.38
N GLY A 617 -9.64 6.08 28.12
CA GLY A 617 -8.23 5.93 27.74
C GLY A 617 -7.77 4.49 27.50
N ASN A 618 -8.65 3.50 27.55
CA ASN A 618 -8.35 2.11 27.19
C ASN A 618 -8.08 1.95 25.67
N GLN A 619 -7.23 0.98 25.33
CA GLN A 619 -6.81 0.67 23.95
C GLN A 619 -6.64 -0.84 23.78
N ILE A 620 -6.91 -1.38 22.58
CA ILE A 620 -6.68 -2.79 22.24
C ILE A 620 -5.94 -2.85 20.89
N GLY A 621 -4.74 -3.45 20.88
CA GLY A 621 -3.94 -3.64 19.68
C GLY A 621 -4.51 -4.72 18.75
N VAL A 622 -4.04 -4.74 17.50
CA VAL A 622 -4.52 -5.68 16.47
C VAL A 622 -4.21 -7.13 16.87
N GLY A 623 -5.27 -7.93 17.05
CA GLY A 623 -5.19 -9.31 17.52
C GLY A 623 -4.98 -9.47 19.04
N ASP A 624 -4.92 -8.37 19.81
CA ASP A 624 -4.93 -8.43 21.27
C ASP A 624 -6.34 -8.76 21.80
N SER A 625 -6.40 -9.42 22.96
CA SER A 625 -7.63 -9.79 23.62
C SER A 625 -7.47 -9.75 25.13
N PHE A 626 -8.49 -9.24 25.83
CA PHE A 626 -8.49 -8.98 27.27
C PHE A 626 -9.76 -9.50 27.91
N THR A 627 -9.66 -10.04 29.12
CA THR A 627 -10.80 -10.46 29.93
C THR A 627 -11.14 -9.40 30.96
N ILE A 628 -12.43 -9.29 31.27
CA ILE A 628 -12.99 -8.52 32.38
C ILE A 628 -13.78 -9.51 33.23
N GLU A 629 -13.54 -9.52 34.55
CA GLU A 629 -14.37 -10.29 35.49
C GLU A 629 -15.26 -9.35 36.30
N VAL A 630 -16.50 -9.78 36.56
CA VAL A 630 -17.48 -9.06 37.37
C VAL A 630 -18.07 -10.01 38.41
N LEU A 631 -17.85 -9.73 39.69
CA LEU A 631 -18.48 -10.44 40.80
C LEU A 631 -19.72 -9.67 41.24
N VAL A 632 -20.90 -10.26 41.01
CA VAL A 632 -22.20 -9.70 41.39
C VAL A 632 -22.81 -10.53 42.52
N ILE A 633 -23.50 -9.86 43.46
CA ILE A 633 -24.34 -10.51 44.47
C ILE A 633 -25.81 -10.26 44.11
N ILE A 634 -26.56 -11.34 43.88
CA ILE A 634 -27.96 -11.31 43.45
C ILE A 634 -28.86 -11.98 44.50
N THR A 635 -29.96 -11.31 44.85
CA THR A 635 -31.14 -11.92 45.44
C THR A 635 -32.17 -12.07 44.32
N PRO A 636 -32.38 -13.27 43.75
CA PRO A 636 -33.20 -13.47 42.55
C PRO A 636 -34.71 -13.35 42.84
N GLU A 637 -35.54 -13.61 41.84
CA GLU A 637 -36.96 -13.89 42.08
C GLU A 637 -37.12 -15.24 42.81
N ILE A 638 -38.28 -15.45 43.43
CA ILE A 638 -38.65 -16.72 44.05
C ILE A 638 -39.21 -17.65 42.97
N ALA A 639 -38.55 -18.79 42.77
CA ALA A 639 -38.94 -19.79 41.78
C ALA A 639 -40.44 -20.14 41.86
N SER A 640 -41.12 -20.07 40.71
CA SER A 640 -42.52 -20.44 40.62
C SER A 640 -42.71 -21.96 40.74
N ILE A 641 -43.92 -22.40 41.09
CA ILE A 641 -44.22 -23.83 41.33
C ILE A 641 -45.17 -24.35 40.24
N SER A 642 -44.76 -25.44 39.59
CA SER A 642 -45.48 -26.08 38.49
C SER A 642 -46.76 -26.81 38.94
N GLU A 643 -47.61 -27.23 37.99
CA GLU A 643 -48.79 -28.06 38.30
C GLU A 643 -48.45 -29.43 38.93
N SER A 644 -47.21 -29.93 38.76
CA SER A 644 -46.70 -31.16 39.42
C SER A 644 -45.92 -30.87 40.71
N GLY A 645 -45.85 -29.61 41.14
CA GLY A 645 -45.12 -29.18 42.32
C GLY A 645 -43.59 -29.16 42.15
N CYS A 646 -43.06 -29.13 40.93
CA CYS A 646 -41.65 -28.80 40.71
C CYS A 646 -41.44 -27.30 40.94
N PHE A 647 -40.22 -26.88 41.28
CA PHE A 647 -39.80 -25.50 41.04
C PHE A 647 -39.44 -25.34 39.55
N GLU A 648 -39.87 -24.24 38.94
CA GLU A 648 -39.40 -23.80 37.62
C GLU A 648 -38.05 -23.07 37.76
N THR A 649 -37.27 -22.95 36.68
CA THR A 649 -35.98 -22.23 36.68
C THR A 649 -36.17 -20.72 36.89
N VAL A 650 -35.13 -20.04 37.39
CA VAL A 650 -35.07 -18.57 37.54
C VAL A 650 -33.88 -18.06 36.74
N GLU A 651 -34.07 -18.06 35.42
CA GLU A 651 -33.08 -17.72 34.40
C GLU A 651 -32.94 -16.19 34.20
N TYR A 652 -31.69 -15.73 34.14
CA TYR A 652 -31.32 -14.36 33.78
C TYR A 652 -30.35 -14.35 32.59
N ASP A 653 -30.72 -13.65 31.53
CA ASP A 653 -29.89 -13.43 30.34
C ASP A 653 -29.00 -12.18 30.54
N VAL A 654 -27.68 -12.38 30.62
CA VAL A 654 -26.70 -11.28 30.57
C VAL A 654 -26.06 -11.19 29.18
N PHE A 655 -25.81 -9.96 28.72
CA PHE A 655 -25.06 -9.68 27.49
C PHE A 655 -24.20 -8.43 27.66
N ALA A 656 -23.08 -8.37 26.92
CA ALA A 656 -22.17 -7.24 26.91
C ALA A 656 -22.06 -6.63 25.51
N LYS A 657 -21.86 -5.31 25.46
CA LYS A 657 -21.50 -4.57 24.25
C LYS A 657 -20.12 -3.96 24.37
N ALA A 658 -19.44 -3.77 23.25
CA ALA A 658 -18.12 -3.15 23.19
C ALA A 658 -18.05 -2.12 22.07
N THR A 659 -17.38 -0.99 22.32
CA THR A 659 -17.19 0.09 21.35
C THR A 659 -15.76 0.61 21.37
N GLY A 660 -15.31 1.23 20.29
CA GLY A 660 -13.98 1.82 20.19
C GLY A 660 -13.84 2.79 19.02
N VAL A 661 -12.69 3.45 18.93
CA VAL A 661 -12.39 4.47 17.91
C VAL A 661 -11.05 4.19 17.23
N SER A 662 -11.05 4.17 15.90
CA SER A 662 -9.87 3.96 15.05
C SER A 662 -8.91 5.16 15.02
N PRO A 663 -7.67 5.00 14.49
CA PRO A 663 -6.69 6.09 14.44
C PRO A 663 -7.14 7.32 13.64
N ILE A 664 -8.00 7.15 12.61
CA ILE A 664 -8.54 8.26 11.82
C ILE A 664 -9.89 8.79 12.34
N GLY A 665 -10.42 8.22 13.42
CA GLY A 665 -11.62 8.66 14.12
C GLY A 665 -12.93 7.98 13.71
N THR A 666 -12.88 6.77 13.14
CA THR A 666 -14.07 5.96 12.87
C THR A 666 -14.51 5.24 14.14
N PHE A 667 -15.78 5.40 14.51
CA PHE A 667 -16.39 4.68 15.62
C PHE A 667 -16.81 3.26 15.20
N VAL A 668 -16.57 2.27 16.05
CA VAL A 668 -17.02 0.89 15.89
C VAL A 668 -17.75 0.39 17.13
N GLU A 669 -18.72 -0.49 16.92
CA GLU A 669 -19.48 -1.23 17.92
C GLU A 669 -19.39 -2.72 17.56
N ASN A 670 -19.41 -3.61 18.56
CA ASN A 670 -19.51 -5.04 18.29
C ASN A 670 -20.79 -5.35 17.49
N ASN A 671 -20.78 -6.43 16.71
CA ASN A 671 -21.93 -6.82 15.88
C ASN A 671 -22.42 -5.74 14.89
N PHE A 672 -21.60 -4.76 14.53
CA PHE A 672 -21.94 -3.69 13.59
C PHE A 672 -20.87 -3.52 12.50
N ASN A 673 -21.29 -3.36 11.26
CA ASN A 673 -20.40 -3.05 10.13
C ASN A 673 -20.39 -1.54 9.87
N GLN A 674 -19.28 -0.87 10.17
CA GLN A 674 -19.10 0.57 9.98
C GLN A 674 -19.22 1.05 8.53
N CYS A 675 -19.01 0.17 7.54
CA CYS A 675 -19.09 0.51 6.12
C CYS A 675 -20.53 0.42 5.59
N THR A 676 -21.24 -0.69 5.83
CA THR A 676 -22.63 -0.85 5.36
C THR A 676 -23.66 -0.23 6.31
N GLN A 677 -23.26 0.09 7.54
CA GLN A 677 -24.11 0.57 8.64
C GLN A 677 -25.19 -0.45 9.04
N GLU A 678 -24.88 -1.74 8.93
CA GLU A 678 -25.77 -2.86 9.24
C GLU A 678 -25.28 -3.66 10.45
N ILE A 679 -26.24 -4.24 11.18
CA ILE A 679 -25.98 -5.19 12.27
C ILE A 679 -25.57 -6.53 11.66
N THR A 680 -24.42 -7.07 12.06
CA THR A 680 -23.83 -8.31 11.54
C THR A 680 -24.22 -9.56 12.33
N GLY A 681 -24.64 -9.41 13.59
CA GLY A 681 -25.04 -10.51 14.47
C GLY A 681 -25.88 -10.04 15.67
N PRO A 682 -26.47 -10.97 16.45
CA PRO A 682 -26.98 -10.66 17.79
C PRO A 682 -25.82 -10.52 18.79
N ASP A 683 -26.07 -9.85 19.91
CA ASP A 683 -25.14 -9.85 21.04
C ASP A 683 -25.02 -11.25 21.67
N ILE A 684 -23.86 -11.54 22.26
CA ILE A 684 -23.62 -12.81 22.95
C ILE A 684 -24.36 -12.77 24.29
N ILE A 685 -25.34 -13.66 24.42
CA ILE A 685 -26.14 -13.85 25.62
C ILE A 685 -25.62 -15.07 26.38
N ASN A 686 -25.48 -14.94 27.70
CA ASN A 686 -25.22 -16.02 28.62
C ASN A 686 -26.33 -16.06 29.69
N THR A 687 -27.03 -17.18 29.75
CA THR A 687 -28.14 -17.40 30.70
C THR A 687 -27.60 -18.04 31.98
N VAL A 688 -28.02 -17.55 33.15
CA VAL A 688 -27.75 -18.20 34.45
C VAL A 688 -29.05 -18.49 35.19
N ASP A 689 -29.23 -19.72 35.66
CA ASP A 689 -30.30 -20.07 36.60
C ASP A 689 -29.82 -19.83 38.04
N LEU A 690 -30.60 -19.06 38.79
CA LEU A 690 -30.36 -18.77 40.22
C LEU A 690 -31.50 -19.29 41.12
N GLY A 691 -32.38 -20.14 40.60
CA GLY A 691 -33.59 -20.66 41.26
C GLY A 691 -33.31 -21.65 42.39
N ALA A 692 -34.06 -22.76 42.38
CA ALA A 692 -33.82 -23.91 43.24
C ALA A 692 -32.74 -24.83 42.64
N GLU A 693 -31.98 -25.53 43.47
CA GLU A 693 -30.95 -26.45 42.99
C GLU A 693 -31.59 -27.66 42.28
N VAL A 694 -31.27 -27.86 41.00
CA VAL A 694 -31.70 -29.02 40.22
C VAL A 694 -31.03 -30.28 40.80
N ILE A 695 -31.85 -31.25 41.19
CA ILE A 695 -31.40 -32.53 41.78
C ILE A 695 -31.62 -33.64 40.75
N ASP A 696 -30.56 -34.06 40.09
CA ASP A 696 -30.58 -35.20 39.14
C ASP A 696 -29.90 -36.44 39.74
N GLU A 697 -28.89 -36.28 40.61
CA GLU A 697 -28.18 -37.39 41.24
C GLU A 697 -27.93 -37.23 42.74
N LEU A 698 -27.55 -38.33 43.40
CA LEU A 698 -27.30 -38.37 44.84
C LEU A 698 -26.17 -37.41 45.27
N SER A 699 -25.29 -37.04 44.34
CA SER A 699 -24.17 -36.11 44.54
C SER A 699 -24.59 -34.66 44.77
N ASP A 700 -25.79 -34.26 44.33
CA ASP A 700 -26.30 -32.90 44.51
C ASP A 700 -26.64 -32.61 45.98
N PHE A 701 -27.01 -33.67 46.72
CA PHE A 701 -27.17 -33.61 48.16
C PHE A 701 -25.82 -33.60 48.88
N SER A 702 -25.67 -32.71 49.85
CA SER A 702 -24.59 -32.85 50.85
C SER A 702 -24.96 -33.88 51.92
N ILE A 703 -26.25 -33.97 52.26
CA ILE A 703 -26.78 -34.91 53.26
C ILE A 703 -27.96 -35.70 52.67
N TYR A 704 -27.94 -37.03 52.79
CA TYR A 704 -29.06 -37.89 52.34
C TYR A 704 -29.41 -39.01 53.33
N GLY A 705 -30.70 -39.12 53.67
CA GLY A 705 -31.24 -40.19 54.52
C GLY A 705 -32.20 -41.12 53.79
N PHE A 706 -31.81 -42.39 53.57
CA PHE A 706 -32.62 -43.38 52.83
C PHE A 706 -33.90 -43.84 53.58
N GLU A 707 -33.93 -43.78 54.92
CA GLU A 707 -35.13 -43.94 55.74
C GLU A 707 -35.49 -42.67 56.52
N GLN A 708 -34.51 -41.85 56.93
CA GLN A 708 -34.75 -40.69 57.80
C GLN A 708 -33.58 -39.69 57.83
N VAL A 709 -33.91 -38.40 58.01
CA VAL A 709 -32.98 -37.36 58.49
C VAL A 709 -33.54 -36.71 59.76
N TYR A 710 -32.71 -36.52 60.79
CA TYR A 710 -33.12 -35.97 62.09
C TYR A 710 -32.15 -34.87 62.58
N PHE A 711 -32.68 -33.69 62.87
CA PHE A 711 -31.94 -32.55 63.44
C PHE A 711 -32.46 -32.22 64.84
N SER A 712 -31.56 -32.08 65.81
CA SER A 712 -31.90 -31.65 67.18
C SER A 712 -31.44 -30.23 67.51
N LYS A 713 -31.28 -29.90 68.78
CA LYS A 713 -31.15 -28.55 69.32
C LYS A 713 -29.82 -27.88 69.00
N ASN A 714 -29.88 -26.55 68.90
CA ASN A 714 -28.73 -25.65 68.79
C ASN A 714 -27.79 -26.01 67.63
N PHE A 715 -28.35 -26.44 66.50
CA PHE A 715 -27.61 -26.56 65.24
C PHE A 715 -26.97 -25.21 64.89
N SER A 716 -25.72 -25.23 64.43
CA SER A 716 -25.10 -24.04 63.83
C SER A 716 -25.63 -23.86 62.40
N GLU A 717 -25.20 -22.84 61.67
CA GLU A 717 -25.43 -22.80 60.22
C GLU A 717 -24.73 -23.98 59.54
N SER A 718 -25.42 -24.64 58.63
CA SER A 718 -24.87 -25.65 57.72
C SER A 718 -25.12 -25.26 56.28
N GLN A 719 -24.30 -25.78 55.38
CA GLN A 719 -24.25 -25.36 53.99
C GLN A 719 -24.27 -26.58 53.08
N GLY A 720 -25.18 -26.62 52.11
CA GLY A 720 -25.43 -27.75 51.23
C GLY A 720 -26.81 -28.39 51.41
N SER A 721 -27.40 -28.83 50.30
CA SER A 721 -28.77 -29.33 50.23
C SER A 721 -28.96 -30.69 50.93
N VAL A 722 -30.17 -30.92 51.44
CA VAL A 722 -30.51 -32.02 52.36
C VAL A 722 -31.72 -32.81 51.87
N GLY A 723 -31.56 -34.11 51.63
CA GLY A 723 -32.61 -34.99 51.11
C GLY A 723 -33.00 -36.13 52.05
N SER A 724 -34.26 -36.57 51.98
CA SER A 724 -34.67 -37.86 52.53
C SER A 724 -35.73 -38.56 51.69
N ALA A 725 -35.50 -39.85 51.42
CA ALA A 725 -36.50 -40.75 50.85
C ALA A 725 -37.59 -41.19 51.86
N GLY A 726 -37.45 -40.79 53.14
CA GLY A 726 -38.41 -41.05 54.22
C GLY A 726 -38.76 -39.79 54.99
N ASP A 727 -38.77 -39.89 56.32
CA ASP A 727 -39.17 -38.78 57.20
C ASP A 727 -38.02 -37.79 57.43
N MET A 728 -38.34 -36.49 57.47
CA MET A 728 -37.41 -35.47 57.98
C MET A 728 -37.95 -34.87 59.27
N ILE A 729 -37.11 -34.78 60.31
CA ILE A 729 -37.55 -34.38 61.66
C ILE A 729 -36.66 -33.26 62.20
N PHE A 730 -37.26 -32.16 62.66
CA PHE A 730 -36.59 -31.08 63.39
C PHE A 730 -37.17 -30.96 64.81
N GLU A 731 -36.38 -31.30 65.83
CA GLU A 731 -36.85 -31.40 67.23
C GLU A 731 -36.13 -30.44 68.21
N ASN A 732 -36.79 -29.30 68.51
CA ASN A 732 -36.36 -28.36 69.54
C ASN A 732 -37.32 -28.34 70.76
N VAL A 733 -37.11 -29.29 71.67
CA VAL A 733 -37.83 -29.35 72.98
C VAL A 733 -37.22 -28.43 74.06
N SER A 734 -36.79 -27.21 73.71
CA SER A 734 -36.42 -26.14 74.67
C SER A 734 -37.01 -24.81 74.22
N LEU A 735 -37.93 -24.30 75.04
CA LEU A 735 -38.72 -23.12 74.72
C LEU A 735 -38.02 -21.82 75.17
N GLN A 736 -38.37 -20.72 74.51
CA GLN A 736 -37.85 -19.35 74.69
C GLN A 736 -36.55 -19.01 73.94
N GLY A 737 -36.67 -18.87 72.61
CA GLY A 737 -35.87 -17.88 71.87
C GLY A 737 -34.46 -18.29 71.45
N GLY A 738 -34.22 -19.59 71.22
CA GLY A 738 -33.02 -20.03 70.52
C GLY A 738 -32.93 -19.48 69.08
N ALA A 739 -31.71 -19.50 68.53
CA ALA A 739 -31.48 -19.25 67.10
C ALA A 739 -32.28 -20.25 66.23
N PRO A 740 -32.67 -19.87 65.00
CA PRO A 740 -33.15 -20.85 64.03
C PRO A 740 -32.04 -21.84 63.66
N VAL A 741 -32.46 -23.02 63.22
CA VAL A 741 -31.65 -23.92 62.39
C VAL A 741 -31.54 -23.25 61.02
N THR A 742 -30.33 -22.98 60.53
CA THR A 742 -30.11 -22.46 59.16
C THR A 742 -29.44 -23.55 58.33
N ILE A 743 -30.06 -23.89 57.21
CA ILE A 743 -29.45 -24.63 56.10
C ILE A 743 -29.35 -23.63 54.95
N VAL A 744 -28.16 -23.46 54.39
CA VAL A 744 -27.94 -22.73 53.12
C VAL A 744 -28.02 -23.77 52.00
N GLY A 745 -28.93 -23.58 51.06
CA GLY A 745 -29.38 -24.62 50.13
C GLY A 745 -30.73 -25.23 50.50
N ASP A 746 -31.09 -26.31 49.79
CA ASP A 746 -32.47 -26.73 49.59
C ASP A 746 -32.83 -28.04 50.32
N ILE A 747 -34.11 -28.22 50.65
CA ILE A 747 -34.60 -29.33 51.47
C ILE A 747 -35.64 -30.18 50.74
N TYR A 748 -35.36 -31.47 50.59
CA TYR A 748 -36.19 -32.42 49.84
C TYR A 748 -36.67 -33.56 50.75
N VAL A 749 -37.99 -33.77 50.86
CA VAL A 749 -38.58 -34.79 51.76
C VAL A 749 -39.67 -35.59 51.06
N ALA A 750 -39.45 -36.89 50.84
CA ALA A 750 -40.39 -37.75 50.12
C ALA A 750 -41.56 -38.26 50.97
N ASN A 751 -41.39 -38.35 52.30
CA ASN A 751 -42.48 -38.69 53.23
C ASN A 751 -42.87 -37.48 54.11
N GLU A 752 -42.98 -37.63 55.44
CA GLU A 752 -43.49 -36.60 56.33
C GLU A 752 -42.38 -35.68 56.87
N LEU A 753 -42.61 -34.36 56.86
CA LEU A 753 -41.78 -33.38 57.56
C LEU A 753 -42.38 -33.10 58.94
N ILE A 754 -41.62 -33.36 60.01
CA ILE A 754 -42.11 -33.36 61.39
C ILE A 754 -41.39 -32.31 62.25
N LEU A 755 -42.13 -31.29 62.74
CA LEU A 755 -41.59 -30.15 63.50
C LEU A 755 -42.03 -30.17 64.97
N ARG A 756 -41.14 -30.62 65.88
CA ARG A 756 -41.43 -30.84 67.30
C ARG A 756 -40.91 -29.71 68.21
N GLY A 757 -41.79 -29.10 69.00
CA GLY A 757 -41.45 -28.09 70.02
C GLY A 757 -41.49 -26.64 69.52
N GLU A 758 -40.37 -25.92 69.66
CA GLU A 758 -40.15 -24.56 69.13
C GLU A 758 -39.07 -24.62 68.01
N SER A 759 -39.28 -25.48 67.01
CA SER A 759 -38.36 -25.64 65.88
C SER A 759 -38.55 -24.51 64.87
N ARG A 760 -37.49 -23.75 64.57
CA ARG A 760 -37.46 -22.73 63.51
C ARG A 760 -36.41 -23.14 62.50
N VAL A 761 -36.78 -23.29 61.24
CA VAL A 761 -35.86 -23.73 60.17
C VAL A 761 -35.85 -22.67 59.05
N VAL A 762 -34.67 -22.17 58.71
CA VAL A 762 -34.36 -21.31 57.57
C VAL A 762 -33.68 -22.17 56.51
N PHE A 763 -34.07 -21.97 55.25
CA PHE A 763 -33.62 -22.70 54.06
C PHE A 763 -33.96 -21.87 52.82
N ASP A 764 -33.34 -22.17 51.69
CA ASP A 764 -33.64 -21.48 50.42
C ASP A 764 -34.97 -22.00 49.85
N TYR A 765 -35.00 -23.19 49.25
CA TYR A 765 -36.23 -23.86 48.79
C TYR A 765 -36.52 -25.16 49.55
N MET A 766 -37.78 -25.59 49.52
CA MET A 766 -38.21 -26.85 50.12
C MET A 766 -39.27 -27.56 49.28
N GLN A 767 -39.01 -28.81 48.92
CA GLN A 767 -39.89 -29.65 48.11
C GLN A 767 -40.36 -30.88 48.90
N LEU A 768 -41.67 -31.00 49.10
CA LEU A 768 -42.27 -32.00 49.98
C LEU A 768 -43.26 -32.90 49.24
N GLY A 769 -43.08 -34.22 49.32
CA GLY A 769 -44.01 -35.20 48.75
C GLY A 769 -45.32 -35.33 49.53
N LYS A 770 -45.40 -34.83 50.77
CA LYS A 770 -46.58 -34.92 51.66
C LYS A 770 -46.73 -33.69 52.58
N GLU A 771 -47.78 -33.71 53.42
CA GLU A 771 -48.06 -32.69 54.44
C GLU A 771 -46.97 -32.58 55.53
N VAL A 772 -47.01 -31.48 56.28
CA VAL A 772 -46.09 -31.16 57.39
C VAL A 772 -46.79 -31.34 58.75
N ASP A 773 -46.38 -32.31 59.56
CA ASP A 773 -46.79 -32.38 60.97
C ASP A 773 -46.06 -31.30 61.77
N SER A 774 -46.78 -30.31 62.28
CA SER A 774 -46.18 -29.17 62.96
C SER A 774 -46.92 -28.78 64.24
N GLN A 775 -46.15 -28.66 65.33
CA GLN A 775 -46.65 -28.13 66.59
C GLN A 775 -46.81 -26.60 66.50
N LYS A 776 -47.81 -26.05 67.21
CA LYS A 776 -48.28 -24.63 67.14
C LYS A 776 -47.26 -23.52 67.44
N LYS A 777 -45.98 -23.84 67.58
CA LYS A 777 -44.88 -22.89 67.82
C LYS A 777 -43.66 -23.11 66.92
N SER A 778 -43.64 -24.17 66.13
CA SER A 778 -42.63 -24.36 65.10
C SER A 778 -42.92 -23.45 63.89
N ALA A 779 -41.90 -23.10 63.12
CA ALA A 779 -42.03 -22.30 61.90
C ALA A 779 -41.00 -22.72 60.84
N LEU A 780 -41.45 -22.80 59.60
CA LEU A 780 -40.60 -22.80 58.41
C LEU A 780 -40.42 -21.35 57.96
N LEU A 781 -39.20 -20.99 57.60
CA LEU A 781 -38.78 -19.64 57.24
C LEU A 781 -38.05 -19.70 55.89
N PRO A 782 -38.76 -19.99 54.79
CA PRO A 782 -38.17 -20.06 53.46
C PRO A 782 -37.60 -18.69 53.06
N LEU A 783 -36.49 -18.70 52.34
CA LEU A 783 -35.94 -17.54 51.66
C LEU A 783 -36.45 -17.47 50.21
N GLY A 784 -36.65 -18.64 49.59
CA GLY A 784 -37.46 -18.86 48.38
C GLY A 784 -38.87 -19.36 48.72
N ALA A 785 -39.22 -20.56 48.24
CA ALA A 785 -40.57 -21.12 48.31
C ALA A 785 -40.65 -22.53 48.93
N ILE A 786 -41.88 -22.96 49.27
CA ILE A 786 -42.20 -24.31 49.76
C ILE A 786 -43.22 -24.95 48.82
N SER A 787 -42.81 -25.97 48.08
CA SER A 787 -43.69 -26.85 47.33
C SER A 787 -44.18 -28.01 48.20
N ARG A 788 -45.45 -28.42 48.03
CA ARG A 788 -46.12 -29.45 48.83
C ARG A 788 -46.93 -30.36 47.95
N GLU A 789 -46.97 -31.64 48.31
CA GLU A 789 -47.56 -32.71 47.47
C GLU A 789 -46.89 -32.75 46.08
N SER A 790 -45.57 -32.50 46.05
CA SER A 790 -44.75 -32.47 44.84
C SER A 790 -44.42 -33.87 44.35
N ASP A 791 -44.76 -34.16 43.09
CA ASP A 791 -44.33 -35.37 42.38
C ASP A 791 -42.82 -35.36 42.04
N CYS A 792 -42.15 -34.20 42.21
CA CYS A 792 -40.80 -33.95 41.74
C CYS A 792 -39.71 -34.24 42.80
N VAL A 793 -40.08 -34.74 44.01
CA VAL A 793 -39.09 -35.13 45.04
C VAL A 793 -38.41 -36.44 44.67
N VAL A 794 -37.17 -36.33 44.18
CA VAL A 794 -36.36 -37.49 43.77
C VAL A 794 -35.98 -38.36 44.98
N SER A 795 -36.29 -39.66 44.90
CA SER A 795 -35.91 -40.67 45.89
C SER A 795 -34.89 -41.65 45.30
N PHE A 796 -33.69 -41.73 45.88
CA PHE A 796 -32.64 -42.63 45.43
C PHE A 796 -32.67 -43.99 46.17
N ASP A 797 -32.50 -45.08 45.44
CA ASP A 797 -32.34 -46.42 46.01
C ASP A 797 -31.05 -46.53 46.86
N GLN A 798 -31.07 -47.38 47.90
CA GLN A 798 -29.90 -47.64 48.76
C GLN A 798 -28.75 -48.28 47.96
N PRO A 799 -27.54 -47.66 47.88
CA PRO A 799 -26.41 -48.24 47.17
C PRO A 799 -25.95 -49.59 47.76
N ILE A 800 -25.71 -50.57 46.87
CA ILE A 800 -25.17 -51.88 47.26
C ILE A 800 -23.65 -51.76 47.40
N LEU A 801 -23.14 -51.83 48.63
CA LEU A 801 -21.70 -51.81 48.91
C LEU A 801 -21.05 -53.19 48.73
N GLU A 802 -20.36 -53.39 47.61
CA GLU A 802 -19.46 -54.54 47.40
C GLU A 802 -18.17 -54.41 48.24
N VAL A 803 -18.16 -55.00 49.44
CA VAL A 803 -16.98 -55.00 50.33
C VAL A 803 -16.31 -56.38 50.38
N PRO A 804 -15.04 -56.54 49.90
CA PRO A 804 -14.35 -57.83 49.81
C PRO A 804 -14.27 -58.64 51.10
N ASP A 805 -14.19 -59.96 50.97
CA ASP A 805 -14.01 -60.90 52.08
C ASP A 805 -12.66 -60.71 52.79
N ASN A 806 -12.69 -60.07 53.96
CA ASN A 806 -11.49 -59.74 54.74
C ASN A 806 -11.00 -60.94 55.55
N ASN A 807 -10.27 -61.83 54.86
CA ASN A 807 -9.61 -62.99 55.47
C ASN A 807 -8.26 -62.64 56.13
N SER A 808 -7.98 -61.36 56.41
CA SER A 808 -6.72 -60.91 56.99
C SER A 808 -6.50 -61.44 58.40
N LYS A 809 -5.23 -61.56 58.78
CA LYS A 809 -4.82 -61.84 60.17
C LYS A 809 -4.23 -60.61 60.85
N GLU A 810 -3.96 -59.55 60.10
CA GLU A 810 -3.28 -58.36 60.60
C GLU A 810 -4.15 -57.57 61.58
N LYS A 811 -3.57 -57.27 62.73
CA LYS A 811 -4.20 -56.55 63.82
C LYS A 811 -3.28 -55.46 64.31
N ILE A 812 -3.71 -54.22 64.13
CA ILE A 812 -2.97 -53.03 64.49
C ILE A 812 -3.59 -52.47 65.78
N GLN A 813 -2.76 -52.10 66.76
CA GLN A 813 -3.21 -51.39 67.96
C GLN A 813 -2.25 -50.23 68.25
N LEU A 814 -2.75 -49.00 68.12
CA LEU A 814 -1.97 -47.79 68.38
C LEU A 814 -2.02 -47.51 69.88
N LYS A 815 -0.86 -47.45 70.53
CA LYS A 815 -0.74 -47.20 71.98
C LYS A 815 -0.82 -45.70 72.26
N LYS A 816 -1.35 -45.34 73.44
CA LYS A 816 -1.58 -43.94 73.83
C LYS A 816 -0.37 -43.04 73.54
N GLY A 817 -0.57 -41.98 72.74
CA GLY A 817 0.47 -41.03 72.35
C GLY A 817 1.29 -41.37 71.10
N ASN A 818 1.05 -42.50 70.43
CA ASN A 818 1.82 -42.91 69.26
C ASN A 818 1.19 -42.44 67.92
N SER A 819 2.07 -42.10 66.95
CA SER A 819 1.72 -42.07 65.53
C SER A 819 1.95 -43.44 64.85
N LEU A 820 1.31 -43.66 63.71
CA LEU A 820 1.58 -44.77 62.78
C LEU A 820 1.22 -44.35 61.35
N ASP A 821 2.16 -44.55 60.43
CA ASP A 821 1.91 -44.55 58.98
C ASP A 821 1.45 -45.95 58.55
N LEU A 822 0.31 -46.05 57.85
CA LEU A 822 -0.30 -47.32 57.48
C LEU A 822 -0.57 -47.36 55.96
N ALA A 823 0.16 -48.21 55.25
CA ALA A 823 -0.02 -48.40 53.81
C ALA A 823 -1.39 -49.00 53.42
N PRO A 824 -1.89 -48.80 52.18
CA PRO A 824 -3.12 -49.39 51.68
C PRO A 824 -3.12 -50.92 51.77
N GLY A 825 -4.25 -51.50 52.15
CA GLY A 825 -4.30 -52.94 52.41
C GLY A 825 -5.54 -53.41 53.14
N THR A 826 -5.50 -54.68 53.56
CA THR A 826 -6.65 -55.39 54.14
C THR A 826 -6.34 -55.85 55.57
N TYR A 827 -7.04 -55.28 56.54
CA TYR A 827 -6.74 -55.38 57.98
C TYR A 827 -7.93 -55.91 58.76
N ARG A 828 -7.68 -56.84 59.69
CA ARG A 828 -8.74 -57.48 60.47
C ARG A 828 -9.22 -56.61 61.64
N SER A 829 -8.32 -55.85 62.26
CA SER A 829 -8.74 -54.87 63.27
C SER A 829 -7.71 -53.76 63.45
N ILE A 830 -8.17 -52.51 63.47
CA ILE A 830 -7.41 -51.35 63.93
C ILE A 830 -8.05 -50.88 65.24
N ASP A 831 -7.26 -50.82 66.32
CA ASP A 831 -7.69 -50.33 67.64
C ASP A 831 -6.84 -49.14 68.08
N MET A 832 -7.40 -47.93 68.03
CA MET A 832 -6.73 -46.68 68.39
C MET A 832 -7.03 -46.31 69.85
N LEU A 833 -5.99 -45.93 70.60
CA LEU A 833 -6.11 -45.44 71.99
C LEU A 833 -5.96 -43.91 72.05
N GLU A 834 -6.11 -43.34 73.24
CA GLU A 834 -6.08 -41.89 73.50
C GLU A 834 -4.81 -41.19 72.95
N GLY A 835 -4.94 -40.02 72.32
CA GLY A 835 -3.77 -39.27 71.82
C GLY A 835 -3.01 -39.96 70.69
N THR A 836 -3.66 -40.80 69.88
CA THR A 836 -3.00 -41.50 68.76
C THR A 836 -3.23 -40.79 67.43
N ILE A 837 -2.23 -40.88 66.55
CA ILE A 837 -2.27 -40.37 65.18
C ILE A 837 -2.18 -41.56 64.22
N LEU A 838 -3.04 -41.60 63.20
CA LEU A 838 -3.00 -42.59 62.13
C LEU A 838 -2.89 -41.86 60.78
N ASN A 839 -1.77 -42.01 60.09
CA ASN A 839 -1.56 -41.47 58.76
C ASN A 839 -1.89 -42.54 57.72
N LEU A 840 -2.76 -42.23 56.77
CA LEU A 840 -3.12 -43.07 55.63
C LEU A 840 -2.63 -42.38 54.35
N GLU A 841 -2.05 -43.13 53.42
CA GLU A 841 -1.60 -42.67 52.10
C GLU A 841 -2.59 -43.10 51.00
N SER A 842 -2.53 -42.48 49.83
CA SER A 842 -3.44 -42.71 48.70
C SER A 842 -3.64 -44.19 48.35
N GLY A 843 -4.88 -44.67 48.34
CA GLY A 843 -5.21 -46.07 48.02
C GLY A 843 -6.46 -46.64 48.71
N VAL A 844 -6.61 -47.96 48.66
CA VAL A 844 -7.78 -48.68 49.17
C VAL A 844 -7.47 -49.42 50.48
N TYR A 845 -8.30 -49.18 51.49
CA TYR A 845 -8.21 -49.74 52.82
C TYR A 845 -9.45 -50.58 53.14
N ASN A 846 -9.26 -51.86 53.46
CA ASN A 846 -10.35 -52.76 53.83
C ASN A 846 -10.26 -53.13 55.33
N PHE A 847 -11.14 -52.57 56.16
CA PHE A 847 -11.14 -52.75 57.62
C PHE A 847 -12.32 -53.63 58.07
N ASP A 848 -12.05 -54.86 58.53
CA ASP A 848 -13.12 -55.72 59.07
C ASP A 848 -13.68 -55.12 60.39
N SER A 849 -12.82 -54.51 61.20
CA SER A 849 -13.21 -53.63 62.29
C SER A 849 -12.25 -52.46 62.49
N TRP A 850 -12.80 -51.25 62.62
CA TRP A 850 -12.06 -50.03 62.97
C TRP A 850 -12.65 -49.46 64.25
N LYS A 851 -11.84 -49.40 65.30
CA LYS A 851 -12.26 -49.05 66.66
C LYS A 851 -11.34 -47.97 67.20
N ILE A 852 -11.93 -46.86 67.63
CA ILE A 852 -11.19 -45.69 68.09
C ILE A 852 -11.63 -45.43 69.52
N SER A 853 -10.95 -46.11 70.45
CA SER A 853 -11.27 -46.15 71.88
C SER A 853 -10.78 -44.93 72.67
N GLY A 854 -10.01 -44.07 72.01
CA GLY A 854 -9.37 -42.91 72.61
C GLY A 854 -10.23 -41.64 72.58
N LYS A 855 -9.81 -40.68 73.39
CA LYS A 855 -10.04 -39.24 73.16
C LYS A 855 -8.80 -38.62 72.51
N ASN A 856 -8.97 -37.49 71.85
CA ASN A 856 -7.94 -36.71 71.16
C ASN A 856 -7.18 -37.58 70.14
N THR A 857 -7.90 -38.23 69.23
CA THR A 857 -7.30 -39.08 68.18
C THR A 857 -7.42 -38.44 66.81
N THR A 858 -6.32 -38.39 66.08
CA THR A 858 -6.25 -37.79 64.74
C THR A 858 -6.04 -38.88 63.68
N ILE A 859 -6.79 -38.79 62.59
CA ILE A 859 -6.64 -39.59 61.39
C ILE A 859 -6.28 -38.61 60.28
N ASN A 860 -5.11 -38.75 59.67
CA ASN A 860 -4.67 -37.92 58.55
C ASN A 860 -4.78 -38.73 57.26
N PHE A 861 -5.34 -38.12 56.21
CA PHE A 861 -5.46 -38.69 54.88
C PHE A 861 -4.53 -37.94 53.92
N ASP A 862 -3.39 -38.53 53.57
CA ASP A 862 -2.49 -38.02 52.56
C ASP A 862 -3.00 -38.42 51.16
N VAL A 863 -3.76 -37.51 50.55
CA VAL A 863 -4.32 -37.65 49.20
C VAL A 863 -3.38 -37.14 48.10
N SER A 864 -2.13 -36.78 48.41
CA SER A 864 -1.16 -36.21 47.45
C SER A 864 -0.84 -37.11 46.25
N ASN A 865 -1.05 -38.43 46.38
CA ASN A 865 -0.83 -39.43 45.34
C ASN A 865 -2.16 -40.03 44.81
N GLY A 866 -3.30 -39.39 45.09
CA GLY A 866 -4.64 -39.80 44.65
C GLY A 866 -5.62 -40.13 45.81
N PRO A 867 -6.81 -40.66 45.48
CA PRO A 867 -7.90 -40.80 46.43
C PRO A 867 -7.67 -41.90 47.48
N ILE A 868 -8.34 -41.74 48.63
CA ILE A 868 -8.37 -42.70 49.74
C ILE A 868 -9.77 -43.28 49.87
N LEU A 869 -9.90 -44.60 49.66
CA LEU A 869 -11.15 -45.35 49.80
C LEU A 869 -11.06 -46.30 50.99
N ILE A 870 -11.85 -46.04 52.04
CA ILE A 870 -11.88 -46.84 53.27
C ILE A 870 -13.19 -47.64 53.32
N GLN A 871 -13.11 -48.94 53.05
CA GLN A 871 -14.23 -49.86 53.19
C GLN A 871 -14.21 -50.50 54.58
N VAL A 872 -15.25 -50.26 55.38
CA VAL A 872 -15.33 -50.72 56.77
C VAL A 872 -16.58 -51.56 57.03
N ARG A 873 -16.41 -52.67 57.77
CA ARG A 873 -17.52 -53.58 58.16
C ARG A 873 -18.05 -53.35 59.58
N LYS A 874 -17.20 -52.92 60.51
CA LYS A 874 -17.59 -52.59 61.90
C LYS A 874 -16.82 -51.37 62.40
N TRP A 875 -17.47 -50.21 62.39
CA TRP A 875 -16.89 -48.94 62.80
C TRP A 875 -17.35 -48.57 64.23
N LEU A 876 -16.40 -48.24 65.11
CA LEU A 876 -16.65 -47.85 66.50
C LEU A 876 -15.82 -46.59 66.85
N PRO A 877 -16.26 -45.39 66.43
CA PRO A 877 -15.74 -44.13 66.95
C PRO A 877 -16.14 -43.91 68.42
N HIS A 878 -15.63 -42.83 69.03
CA HIS A 878 -15.88 -42.51 70.44
C HIS A 878 -16.18 -41.02 70.64
N ALA A 879 -15.18 -40.18 70.92
CA ALA A 879 -15.33 -38.75 71.18
C ALA A 879 -13.98 -38.04 71.12
N ASP A 880 -13.97 -36.73 70.84
CA ASP A 880 -12.78 -35.88 70.67
C ASP A 880 -11.88 -36.43 69.54
N GLN A 881 -12.35 -36.38 68.30
CA GLN A 881 -11.69 -36.97 67.15
C GLN A 881 -11.48 -35.96 66.02
N GLN A 882 -10.43 -36.16 65.23
CA GLN A 882 -10.14 -35.38 64.04
C GLN A 882 -9.88 -36.35 62.88
N TYR A 883 -10.54 -36.14 61.76
CA TYR A 883 -10.25 -36.79 60.48
C TYR A 883 -9.92 -35.66 59.50
N LEU A 884 -8.70 -35.60 59.00
CA LEU A 884 -8.12 -34.46 58.30
C LEU A 884 -7.63 -34.88 56.91
N ALA A 885 -8.04 -34.16 55.87
CA ALA A 885 -7.72 -34.47 54.47
C ALA A 885 -6.60 -33.59 53.89
N GLY A 886 -6.25 -32.48 54.53
CA GLY A 886 -5.23 -31.55 54.06
C GLY A 886 -5.82 -30.19 53.73
N SER A 887 -5.43 -29.62 52.59
CA SER A 887 -5.94 -28.35 52.06
C SER A 887 -7.38 -28.46 51.58
N ASP A 888 -8.02 -27.30 51.40
CA ASP A 888 -9.37 -27.17 50.85
C ASP A 888 -9.57 -27.97 49.55
N GLY A 889 -10.71 -28.65 49.45
CA GLY A 889 -11.05 -29.56 48.35
C GLY A 889 -10.55 -31.00 48.54
N ALA A 890 -9.50 -31.24 49.35
CA ALA A 890 -8.92 -32.58 49.56
C ALA A 890 -9.92 -33.59 50.15
N GLN A 891 -10.89 -33.13 50.94
CA GLN A 891 -11.96 -33.95 51.52
C GLN A 891 -12.78 -34.70 50.45
N SER A 892 -12.91 -34.15 49.24
CA SER A 892 -13.62 -34.81 48.13
C SER A 892 -12.96 -36.14 47.72
N MET A 893 -11.64 -36.26 47.88
CA MET A 893 -10.85 -37.44 47.54
C MET A 893 -10.82 -38.51 48.64
N VAL A 894 -11.48 -38.28 49.78
CA VAL A 894 -11.59 -39.24 50.89
C VAL A 894 -13.01 -39.80 50.94
N SER A 895 -13.16 -41.12 50.79
CA SER A 895 -14.46 -41.80 50.81
C SER A 895 -14.48 -42.98 51.78
N ILE A 896 -15.44 -42.99 52.72
CA ILE A 896 -15.60 -44.05 53.71
C ILE A 896 -16.91 -44.82 53.48
N HIS A 897 -16.78 -46.06 53.00
CA HIS A 897 -17.91 -46.94 52.70
C HIS A 897 -18.16 -47.88 53.88
N TYR A 898 -19.19 -47.56 54.69
CA TYR A 898 -19.58 -48.37 55.85
C TYR A 898 -20.68 -49.37 55.48
N SER A 899 -20.30 -50.65 55.43
CA SER A 899 -21.15 -51.79 55.07
C SER A 899 -21.85 -52.47 56.25
N GLY A 900 -21.62 -52.00 57.47
CA GLY A 900 -22.31 -52.50 58.66
C GLY A 900 -23.69 -51.87 58.85
N ASN A 901 -24.43 -52.38 59.83
CA ASN A 901 -25.75 -51.89 60.24
C ASN A 901 -25.81 -51.52 61.74
N GLU A 902 -24.67 -51.48 62.43
CA GLU A 902 -24.60 -50.96 63.79
C GLU A 902 -24.59 -49.41 63.75
N PRO A 903 -25.27 -48.69 64.66
CA PRO A 903 -25.23 -47.23 64.68
C PRO A 903 -23.83 -46.68 64.96
N VAL A 904 -23.44 -45.67 64.18
CA VAL A 904 -22.18 -44.92 64.33
C VAL A 904 -22.52 -43.55 64.93
N ARG A 905 -21.87 -43.15 66.04
CA ARG A 905 -22.05 -41.81 66.63
C ARG A 905 -20.70 -41.13 66.86
N PHE A 906 -20.53 -39.96 66.25
CA PHE A 906 -19.42 -39.04 66.49
C PHE A 906 -19.79 -38.06 67.60
N LYS A 907 -18.80 -37.58 68.35
CA LYS A 907 -18.97 -36.66 69.49
C LYS A 907 -17.79 -35.72 69.55
N ASN A 908 -18.01 -34.41 69.55
CA ASN A 908 -16.94 -33.40 69.52
C ASN A 908 -15.85 -33.77 68.49
N THR A 909 -16.30 -34.05 67.26
CA THR A 909 -15.49 -34.62 66.18
C THR A 909 -15.47 -33.71 64.97
N PHE A 910 -14.29 -33.42 64.45
CA PHE A 910 -14.11 -32.74 63.17
C PHE A 910 -13.81 -33.81 62.10
N PHE A 911 -14.58 -33.84 61.02
CA PHE A 911 -14.49 -34.90 60.01
C PHE A 911 -14.43 -34.31 58.59
N GLN A 912 -13.27 -34.40 57.94
CA GLN A 912 -13.09 -34.13 56.52
C GLN A 912 -13.20 -35.43 55.71
N GLY A 913 -14.20 -35.52 54.84
CA GLY A 913 -14.39 -36.64 53.91
C GLY A 913 -15.86 -37.02 53.68
N ASN A 914 -16.08 -37.91 52.73
CA ASN A 914 -17.40 -38.39 52.34
C ASN A 914 -17.74 -39.73 53.03
N ILE A 915 -18.96 -39.89 53.53
CA ILE A 915 -19.44 -41.10 54.22
C ILE A 915 -20.64 -41.71 53.47
N LEU A 916 -20.51 -42.97 53.06
CA LEU A 916 -21.58 -43.78 52.49
C LEU A 916 -21.88 -44.97 53.42
N ALA A 917 -23.01 -44.91 54.12
CA ALA A 917 -23.43 -45.84 55.17
C ALA A 917 -24.89 -46.34 54.99
N PRO A 918 -25.25 -46.93 53.83
CA PRO A 918 -26.63 -47.12 53.39
C PRO A 918 -27.49 -48.07 54.23
N PHE A 919 -26.89 -48.83 55.15
CA PHE A 919 -27.58 -49.77 56.05
C PHE A 919 -27.53 -49.39 57.54
N ALA A 920 -26.91 -48.26 57.88
CA ALA A 920 -26.68 -47.83 59.26
C ALA A 920 -27.30 -46.46 59.59
N SER A 921 -27.43 -46.18 60.88
CA SER A 921 -27.62 -44.79 61.34
C SER A 921 -26.26 -44.17 61.64
N VAL A 922 -26.06 -42.92 61.22
CA VAL A 922 -24.89 -42.11 61.51
C VAL A 922 -25.35 -40.84 62.23
N ASP A 923 -24.73 -40.54 63.38
CA ASP A 923 -25.12 -39.46 64.29
C ASP A 923 -23.92 -38.56 64.59
N PHE A 924 -23.94 -37.32 64.10
CA PHE A 924 -22.95 -36.30 64.43
C PHE A 924 -23.43 -35.51 65.64
N ALA A 925 -22.77 -35.66 66.79
CA ALA A 925 -23.23 -35.10 68.05
C ALA A 925 -22.21 -34.18 68.74
N GLU A 926 -22.65 -33.44 69.77
CA GLU A 926 -21.78 -32.73 70.73
C GLU A 926 -20.81 -31.76 70.03
N ASN A 927 -21.33 -30.85 69.22
CA ASN A 927 -20.58 -29.90 68.37
C ASN A 927 -19.64 -30.55 67.34
N SER A 928 -19.97 -31.75 66.83
CA SER A 928 -19.23 -32.34 65.71
C SER A 928 -19.49 -31.59 64.39
N VAL A 929 -18.47 -31.50 63.55
CA VAL A 929 -18.49 -30.86 62.23
C VAL A 929 -18.19 -31.91 61.16
N LEU A 930 -18.97 -31.91 60.08
CA LEU A 930 -18.70 -32.67 58.85
C LEU A 930 -18.33 -31.70 57.72
N GLU A 931 -17.21 -31.95 57.04
CA GLU A 931 -16.78 -31.27 55.83
C GLU A 931 -16.69 -32.30 54.70
N GLY A 932 -17.72 -32.34 53.85
CA GLY A 932 -17.96 -33.43 52.90
C GLY A 932 -19.41 -33.92 52.94
N THR A 933 -19.68 -35.08 52.33
CA THR A 933 -21.04 -35.62 52.20
C THR A 933 -21.35 -36.75 53.19
N LEU A 934 -22.63 -36.94 53.52
CA LEU A 934 -23.10 -38.05 54.36
C LEU A 934 -24.41 -38.64 53.83
N TYR A 935 -24.30 -39.85 53.26
CA TYR A 935 -25.43 -40.65 52.78
C TYR A 935 -25.57 -41.87 53.68
N ALA A 936 -26.64 -41.96 54.48
CA ALA A 936 -26.85 -43.06 55.43
C ALA A 936 -28.29 -43.55 55.45
N ASN A 937 -28.55 -44.72 56.03
CA ASN A 937 -29.94 -45.16 56.21
C ASN A 937 -30.70 -44.15 57.09
N LYS A 938 -30.08 -43.72 58.21
CA LYS A 938 -30.62 -42.64 59.04
C LYS A 938 -29.54 -41.66 59.44
N VAL A 939 -29.60 -40.45 58.90
CA VAL A 939 -28.70 -39.35 59.28
C VAL A 939 -29.26 -38.63 60.51
N GLN A 940 -28.41 -38.36 61.49
CA GLN A 940 -28.75 -37.56 62.66
C GLN A 940 -27.68 -36.50 62.90
N PHE A 941 -28.12 -35.27 63.20
CA PHE A 941 -27.27 -34.20 63.70
C PHE A 941 -27.83 -33.71 65.03
N THR A 942 -27.03 -33.78 66.09
CA THR A 942 -27.49 -33.59 67.47
C THR A 942 -26.56 -32.72 68.31
N ASP A 943 -27.11 -32.08 69.34
CA ASP A 943 -26.33 -31.48 70.44
C ASP A 943 -25.22 -30.50 69.97
N GLY A 944 -25.52 -29.58 69.04
CA GLY A 944 -24.61 -28.51 68.61
C GLY A 944 -23.83 -28.71 67.29
N SER A 945 -24.01 -29.83 66.60
CA SER A 945 -23.28 -30.17 65.36
C SER A 945 -23.64 -29.30 64.14
N THR A 946 -22.88 -29.44 63.05
CA THR A 946 -23.12 -28.84 61.72
C THR A 946 -22.44 -29.64 60.59
N PHE A 947 -22.79 -29.38 59.33
CA PHE A 947 -22.09 -29.85 58.14
C PHE A 947 -21.82 -28.71 57.14
N ILE A 948 -20.77 -28.87 56.32
CA ILE A 948 -20.44 -28.03 55.18
C ILE A 948 -20.22 -28.95 53.97
N GLY A 949 -21.03 -28.77 52.93
CA GLY A 949 -20.99 -29.57 51.71
C GLY A 949 -19.80 -29.24 50.82
N PRO A 950 -19.35 -30.17 49.93
CA PRO A 950 -18.18 -29.95 49.08
C PRO A 950 -18.21 -28.66 48.25
N LYS A 951 -19.38 -28.26 47.74
CA LYS A 951 -19.58 -27.04 46.93
C LYS A 951 -19.25 -25.73 47.69
N TYR A 952 -19.24 -25.76 49.04
CA TYR A 952 -19.02 -24.61 49.91
C TYR A 952 -17.63 -24.62 50.59
N LEU A 953 -16.82 -25.64 50.30
CA LEU A 953 -15.47 -25.81 50.84
C LEU A 953 -14.36 -25.49 49.83
N ALA A 954 -14.74 -25.02 48.64
CA ALA A 954 -13.82 -24.41 47.68
C ALA A 954 -14.00 -22.89 47.73
N PRO A 955 -12.92 -22.10 47.64
CA PRO A 955 -13.05 -20.66 47.42
C PRO A 955 -13.66 -20.40 46.04
N LEU A 956 -14.51 -19.38 45.96
CA LEU A 956 -15.11 -18.88 44.72
C LEU A 956 -14.04 -18.69 43.62
N ASN A 957 -14.29 -19.16 42.41
CA ASN A 957 -13.38 -19.08 41.26
C ASN A 957 -13.40 -17.68 40.60
N ALA A 958 -12.93 -16.68 41.34
CA ALA A 958 -12.75 -15.30 40.91
C ALA A 958 -11.27 -14.87 40.95
N SER A 959 -10.92 -13.84 40.19
CA SER A 959 -9.63 -13.15 40.23
C SER A 959 -9.24 -12.73 41.66
N PRO A 960 -7.93 -12.70 42.02
CA PRO A 960 -7.45 -12.33 43.36
C PRO A 960 -7.98 -10.99 43.88
N GLU A 961 -8.20 -10.02 42.99
CA GLU A 961 -8.76 -8.70 43.29
C GLU A 961 -10.22 -8.76 43.76
N CYS A 962 -10.95 -9.81 43.39
CA CYS A 962 -12.35 -10.04 43.74
C CYS A 962 -12.56 -11.11 44.81
N GLN A 963 -11.48 -11.67 45.38
CA GLN A 963 -11.55 -12.55 46.54
C GLN A 963 -11.84 -11.75 47.82
N PRO A 964 -12.55 -12.34 48.81
CA PRO A 964 -12.66 -11.75 50.14
C PRO A 964 -11.27 -11.51 50.77
N LEU A 965 -11.08 -10.35 51.41
CA LEU A 965 -9.78 -9.96 51.97
C LEU A 965 -9.23 -10.95 53.01
N ASP A 966 -10.09 -11.59 53.80
CA ASP A 966 -9.70 -12.62 54.77
C ASP A 966 -9.19 -13.90 54.07
N GLU A 967 -9.68 -14.21 52.88
CA GLU A 967 -9.30 -15.39 52.09
C GLU A 967 -7.99 -15.16 51.32
N ALA A 968 -7.82 -13.95 50.76
CA ALA A 968 -6.54 -13.50 50.22
C ALA A 968 -5.45 -13.42 51.30
N ALA A 969 -5.80 -12.99 52.53
CA ALA A 969 -4.91 -13.03 53.67
C ALA A 969 -4.56 -14.47 54.09
N ARG A 970 -5.53 -15.39 54.09
CA ARG A 970 -5.31 -16.82 54.39
C ARG A 970 -4.32 -17.47 53.43
N LYS A 971 -4.48 -17.28 52.12
CA LYS A 971 -3.50 -17.75 51.12
C LYS A 971 -2.11 -17.15 51.30
N LEU A 972 -2.03 -15.85 51.63
CA LEU A 972 -0.74 -15.20 51.88
C LEU A 972 -0.08 -15.70 53.18
N GLU A 973 -0.87 -16.03 54.22
CA GLU A 973 -0.36 -16.71 55.41
C GLU A 973 0.09 -18.15 55.09
N GLU A 974 -0.61 -18.90 54.23
CA GLU A 974 -0.23 -20.27 53.82
C GLU A 974 1.09 -20.30 53.01
N GLU A 975 1.28 -19.41 52.03
CA GLU A 975 2.56 -19.27 51.31
C GLU A 975 3.72 -18.91 52.27
N VAL A 976 3.46 -18.02 53.24
CA VAL A 976 4.42 -17.68 54.29
C VAL A 976 4.68 -18.86 55.24
N GLN A 977 3.67 -19.71 55.49
CA GLN A 977 3.76 -20.89 56.34
C GLN A 977 4.63 -21.99 55.71
N GLU A 978 4.53 -22.23 54.40
CA GLU A 978 5.41 -23.17 53.68
C GLU A 978 6.88 -22.70 53.77
N VAL A 979 7.15 -21.43 53.47
CA VAL A 979 8.50 -20.84 53.56
C VAL A 979 9.05 -20.90 54.99
N ALA A 980 8.21 -20.64 56.00
CA ALA A 980 8.59 -20.78 57.41
C ALA A 980 8.91 -22.25 57.78
N THR A 981 8.15 -23.21 57.23
CA THR A 981 8.33 -24.65 57.50
C THR A 981 9.60 -25.21 56.86
N GLU A 982 10.02 -24.70 55.69
CA GLU A 982 11.32 -25.07 55.10
C GLU A 982 12.51 -24.47 55.89
N LEU A 983 12.31 -23.31 56.53
CA LEU A 983 13.32 -22.66 57.38
C LEU A 983 13.48 -23.33 58.76
N ASP A 984 12.39 -23.61 59.48
CA ASP A 984 12.48 -24.22 60.84
C ASP A 984 13.06 -25.65 60.77
N ARG A 985 12.83 -26.38 59.66
CA ARG A 985 13.52 -27.64 59.33
C ARG A 985 15.04 -27.52 59.19
N LYS A 986 15.59 -26.32 58.95
CA LYS A 986 17.05 -26.08 58.90
C LYS A 986 17.63 -25.70 60.27
N ASP A 987 16.81 -25.18 61.21
CA ASP A 987 17.25 -24.78 62.57
C ASP A 987 17.35 -25.96 63.56
N GLU A 988 16.66 -27.09 63.32
CA GLU A 988 16.71 -28.30 64.17
C GLU A 988 18.14 -28.87 64.42
N GLN A 989 19.14 -28.47 63.62
CA GLN A 989 20.53 -28.91 63.80
C GLN A 989 21.36 -28.05 64.75
N ILE A 990 20.87 -26.90 65.22
CA ILE A 990 21.62 -26.00 66.12
C ILE A 990 21.80 -26.64 67.51
N ARG A 991 23.05 -26.75 67.93
CA ARG A 991 23.48 -27.39 69.20
C ARG A 991 24.21 -26.38 70.07
N MET A 992 23.92 -26.41 71.37
CA MET A 992 24.50 -25.48 72.32
C MET A 992 25.27 -26.22 73.41
N TYR A 993 26.59 -26.03 73.42
CA TYR A 993 27.55 -26.75 74.24
C TYR A 993 28.15 -25.80 75.30
N PRO A 994 27.56 -25.70 76.52
CA PRO A 994 28.15 -24.96 77.61
C PRO A 994 29.40 -25.69 78.13
N ASN A 995 30.52 -24.98 78.26
CA ASN A 995 31.75 -25.49 78.85
C ASN A 995 31.91 -24.95 80.29
N PRO A 996 31.58 -25.74 81.33
CA PRO A 996 31.53 -25.23 82.71
C PRO A 996 32.92 -24.86 83.27
N THR A 997 34.00 -25.42 82.70
CA THR A 997 35.38 -25.20 83.14
C THR A 997 36.04 -23.98 82.50
N SER A 998 35.52 -23.45 81.39
CA SER A 998 36.02 -22.22 80.75
C SER A 998 35.05 -21.03 80.78
N ASN A 999 33.81 -21.23 81.26
CA ASN A 999 32.76 -20.20 81.27
C ASN A 999 32.37 -19.69 79.87
N ILE A 1000 32.58 -20.52 78.84
CA ILE A 1000 32.24 -20.27 77.43
C ILE A 1000 31.00 -21.09 77.06
N LEU A 1001 30.12 -20.51 76.24
CA LEU A 1001 29.13 -21.25 75.47
C LEU A 1001 29.56 -21.30 74.01
N THR A 1002 29.56 -22.50 73.43
CA THR A 1002 29.62 -22.70 71.98
C THR A 1002 28.20 -22.94 71.45
N ILE A 1003 27.83 -22.23 70.39
CA ILE A 1003 26.69 -22.54 69.53
C ILE A 1003 27.30 -23.13 68.26
N ASP A 1004 26.79 -24.27 67.81
CA ASP A 1004 27.31 -25.09 66.69
C ASP A 1004 26.14 -25.52 65.79
N GLY A 1005 26.40 -25.83 64.53
CA GLY A 1005 25.38 -26.21 63.55
C GLY A 1005 24.61 -25.07 62.88
N ILE A 1006 25.12 -23.83 62.91
CA ILE A 1006 24.54 -22.70 62.15
C ILE A 1006 24.73 -22.97 60.66
N HIS A 1007 23.66 -22.94 59.85
CA HIS A 1007 23.74 -23.32 58.44
C HIS A 1007 24.63 -22.35 57.62
N PRO A 1008 25.49 -22.83 56.69
CA PRO A 1008 26.39 -21.96 55.93
C PRO A 1008 25.69 -20.87 55.11
N GLU A 1009 24.46 -21.13 54.65
CA GLU A 1009 23.66 -20.23 53.80
C GLU A 1009 23.19 -18.96 54.52
N ILE A 1010 23.09 -18.99 55.86
CA ILE A 1010 22.62 -17.84 56.66
C ILE A 1010 23.77 -17.03 57.29
N LEU A 1011 25.03 -17.31 56.90
CA LEU A 1011 26.20 -16.59 57.41
C LEU A 1011 26.47 -15.31 56.60
N PRO A 1012 26.73 -14.14 57.24
CA PRO A 1012 26.89 -13.95 58.69
C PRO A 1012 25.55 -13.84 59.45
N ALA A 1013 25.33 -14.73 60.42
CA ALA A 1013 24.08 -14.83 61.16
C ALA A 1013 24.11 -13.95 62.42
N GLN A 1014 23.06 -13.18 62.68
CA GLN A 1014 22.94 -12.39 63.91
C GLN A 1014 22.39 -13.26 65.04
N VAL A 1015 23.17 -13.47 66.10
CA VAL A 1015 22.76 -14.20 67.31
C VAL A 1015 22.27 -13.20 68.37
N TYR A 1016 21.14 -13.53 69.01
CA TYR A 1016 20.50 -12.74 70.06
C TYR A 1016 20.36 -13.56 71.35
N ILE A 1017 20.62 -12.94 72.50
CA ILE A 1017 20.56 -13.57 73.83
C ILE A 1017 19.64 -12.74 74.73
N TYR A 1018 18.58 -13.34 75.23
CA TYR A 1018 17.53 -12.71 76.03
C TYR A 1018 17.50 -13.26 77.46
N ASP A 1019 17.11 -12.42 78.43
CA ASP A 1019 16.85 -12.86 79.82
C ASP A 1019 15.52 -13.61 79.96
N SER A 1020 15.19 -14.07 81.18
CA SER A 1020 13.93 -14.75 81.49
C SER A 1020 12.67 -13.87 81.36
N ASN A 1021 12.80 -12.59 80.99
CA ASN A 1021 11.73 -11.65 80.71
C ASN A 1021 11.72 -11.24 79.22
N PHE A 1022 12.42 -12.00 78.36
CA PHE A 1022 12.62 -11.75 76.93
C PHE A 1022 13.27 -10.40 76.60
N ARG A 1023 14.06 -9.84 77.51
CA ARG A 1023 14.84 -8.62 77.26
C ARG A 1023 16.20 -8.98 76.67
N LEU A 1024 16.55 -8.37 75.54
CA LEU A 1024 17.84 -8.58 74.90
C LEU A 1024 18.96 -8.10 75.84
N VAL A 1025 19.83 -9.02 76.28
CA VAL A 1025 20.97 -8.74 77.17
C VAL A 1025 22.31 -8.73 76.44
N LYS A 1026 22.42 -9.44 75.32
CA LYS A 1026 23.64 -9.50 74.50
C LYS A 1026 23.28 -9.93 73.07
N SER A 1027 23.99 -9.42 72.08
CA SER A 1027 23.94 -9.91 70.70
C SER A 1027 25.35 -9.97 70.12
N LEU A 1028 25.55 -10.81 69.10
CA LEU A 1028 26.84 -11.08 68.46
C LEU A 1028 26.62 -11.67 67.06
N ILE A 1029 27.54 -11.43 66.13
CA ILE A 1029 27.44 -11.95 64.76
C ILE A 1029 28.29 -13.23 64.66
N ALA A 1030 27.68 -14.31 64.19
CA ALA A 1030 28.37 -15.53 63.79
C ALA A 1030 28.85 -15.42 62.34
N THR A 1031 30.16 -15.53 62.11
CA THR A 1031 30.79 -15.53 60.78
C THR A 1031 31.26 -16.92 60.35
N SER A 1032 30.81 -17.95 61.07
CA SER A 1032 31.22 -19.36 60.97
C SER A 1032 30.07 -20.24 61.47
N THR A 1033 30.06 -21.52 61.09
CA THR A 1033 29.00 -22.47 61.46
C THR A 1033 28.98 -22.79 62.97
N ASP A 1034 30.10 -22.55 63.67
CA ASP A 1034 30.17 -22.42 65.11
C ASP A 1034 30.48 -20.98 65.55
N VAL A 1035 30.00 -20.59 66.73
CA VAL A 1035 30.34 -19.31 67.37
C VAL A 1035 30.44 -19.50 68.89
N GLN A 1036 31.40 -18.80 69.50
CA GLN A 1036 31.71 -18.95 70.93
C GLN A 1036 31.68 -17.60 71.64
N PHE A 1037 31.11 -17.56 72.85
CA PHE A 1037 31.17 -16.36 73.68
C PHE A 1037 31.35 -16.68 75.17
N ALA A 1038 32.05 -15.78 75.87
CA ALA A 1038 32.17 -15.85 77.32
C ALA A 1038 30.83 -15.48 77.99
N MET A 1039 30.31 -16.40 78.80
CA MET A 1039 29.12 -16.21 79.64
C MET A 1039 29.42 -15.43 80.94
N GLN A 1040 30.66 -14.99 81.15
CA GLN A 1040 31.09 -14.30 82.37
C GLN A 1040 30.30 -12.99 82.62
N ASP A 1041 29.86 -12.31 81.55
CA ASP A 1041 29.14 -11.03 81.64
C ASP A 1041 27.64 -11.20 81.95
N LEU A 1042 27.12 -12.43 81.89
CA LEU A 1042 25.74 -12.77 82.21
C LEU A 1042 25.62 -13.09 83.70
N ALA A 1043 24.49 -12.74 84.33
CA ALA A 1043 24.17 -13.19 85.68
C ALA A 1043 23.85 -14.69 85.70
N ASN A 1044 23.66 -15.27 86.88
CA ASN A 1044 23.15 -16.64 87.00
C ASN A 1044 21.61 -16.58 86.90
N GLY A 1045 21.01 -17.41 86.05
CA GLY A 1045 19.61 -17.31 85.66
C GLY A 1045 19.28 -18.09 84.39
N LEU A 1046 18.03 -17.93 83.95
CA LEU A 1046 17.51 -18.50 82.70
C LEU A 1046 17.70 -17.51 81.55
N TYR A 1047 18.19 -18.02 80.42
CA TYR A 1047 18.40 -17.27 79.18
C TYR A 1047 17.80 -18.01 77.98
N PHE A 1048 17.39 -17.25 76.97
CA PHE A 1048 16.96 -17.76 75.67
C PHE A 1048 17.90 -17.23 74.58
N ILE A 1049 18.20 -18.05 73.58
CA ILE A 1049 19.10 -17.71 72.48
C ILE A 1049 18.40 -17.96 71.15
N ARG A 1050 18.51 -17.01 70.24
CA ARG A 1050 17.97 -17.06 68.87
C ARG A 1050 19.09 -16.83 67.86
N VAL A 1051 18.99 -17.45 66.69
CA VAL A 1051 19.89 -17.23 65.55
C VAL A 1051 19.07 -16.70 64.37
N GLY A 1052 19.50 -15.59 63.77
CA GLY A 1052 18.75 -14.89 62.73
C GLY A 1052 17.50 -14.14 63.24
N ASP A 1053 16.86 -13.44 62.31
CA ASP A 1053 15.65 -12.65 62.58
C ASP A 1053 14.34 -13.49 62.57
N LEU A 1054 14.42 -14.76 62.15
CA LEU A 1054 13.28 -15.68 62.08
C LEU A 1054 13.43 -16.96 62.95
N GLY A 1055 14.66 -17.43 63.22
CA GLY A 1055 14.92 -18.75 63.82
C GLY A 1055 14.40 -19.02 65.24
N THR A 1056 14.56 -20.26 65.71
CA THR A 1056 13.93 -20.80 66.93
C THR A 1056 14.60 -20.30 68.23
N LEU A 1057 13.87 -20.32 69.36
CA LEU A 1057 14.34 -19.84 70.67
C LEU A 1057 14.82 -20.98 71.59
N HIS A 1058 16.13 -21.27 71.56
CA HIS A 1058 16.76 -22.30 72.39
C HIS A 1058 16.94 -21.82 73.85
N ARG A 1059 16.78 -22.74 74.83
CA ARG A 1059 16.71 -22.41 76.26
C ARG A 1059 17.93 -22.90 77.05
N ILE A 1060 18.62 -22.00 77.76
CA ILE A 1060 19.81 -22.31 78.57
C ILE A 1060 19.67 -21.79 80.00
N ILE A 1061 20.14 -22.57 80.98
CA ILE A 1061 20.22 -22.17 82.39
C ILE A 1061 21.70 -22.03 82.78
N LYS A 1062 22.09 -20.87 83.30
CA LYS A 1062 23.39 -20.65 83.95
C LYS A 1062 23.22 -20.64 85.47
N ASN A 1063 23.81 -21.63 86.14
CA ASN A 1063 23.76 -21.79 87.61
C ASN A 1063 24.91 -21.09 88.32
#